data_AF-A4I6T8-F1
#
_entry.id   AF-A4I6T8-F1
#
_cell.length_a   1.000
_cell.length_b   1.000
_cell.length_c   1.000
_cell.angle_alpha   90.00
_cell.angle_beta   90.00
_cell.angle_gamma   90.00
#
_symmetry.space_group_name_H-M   'P 1'
#
loop_
_entity.id
_entity.type
_entity.pdbx_description
1 polymer ?
#
loop_
_entity_poly.entity_id
_entity_poly.type
_entity_poly.pdbx_seq_one_letter_code
_entity_poly.pdbx_strand_id
1 'polypeptide(L)'
;MSCVSVDALALISEHLPGQTGAWVSSSPQARRSRERSSHGLHLSFNWFKDAAPSSLQRGRRPQLRCEINDVQGMRLCRWWLLRCSGASRPAPSTACVAEATPLSGTVRLRPPPKLSQYMECPLRVCCWGNRHASAAMKNGTVSTIDIPRLNCSLGELLSLGRIECVEINGSALSPTPPEWLSCLAVARGVEKLSIKAATLPLNELLSFLYSSAATLRVVEIAGIALPRLQMFALASRIEELVLGNVTVHPHSVVAIGNAEGQGNGRLPPPSNRVPLSDLASLQKLRRLDMTNCKGDFDCAGIARCCFLRSVHLSGCNVKDADVPHLAQLPCVEELLLSRTRITNVQALAAGKGLRIIQLSNAQVDSDGIDGLQTLPYLTRLDLSSTLVSDVNFLGQSQSLIYLNLAKTHVTSEGIAGLSRLLTLEHLMLNNNNIRDVSFLAESHSLKTLSLQSTLVDSAGLEGFGRLQTLQDLSLAHTRVTSVTELQHCHNLWRLDLQGSFVDQAGIAGLERLPKLRILLLSKTDVASLELILKSESLEQLEVKFSHVNEKSAFFGVTKASALTDVTLTHCDVSDINNLGMCKELRLLNVWSSKVTSEGIAGLCEARSLQEVDLAETAVTDISPLLSCTKIQALILYRSSVRSLDGIGALRQLRRLDIAETPVSSIRSLSACQSLEILNLSNTAVDDDGFQGIGQVQSLRVVSMSFTAITQLGQLGQCSHLEELHAQSCPVTSEGLVGLERACCLVKLNLSYTKLQSGIQRLTNCRKLLKLNVKFTEVPYDEVAYVKRHLPGCRVMNDAAQRMAKDVTLLK
;
A
#
# COMPACT_ATOMS: atom_id res chain seq x y z
N MET A 1 -15.57 18.59 -14.71
CA MET A 1 -14.50 18.27 -15.71
C MET A 1 -14.42 16.76 -15.94
N SER A 2 -15.53 16.12 -16.33
CA SER A 2 -15.66 14.65 -16.35
C SER A 2 -15.76 14.02 -17.74
N CYS A 3 -16.05 14.80 -18.80
CA CYS A 3 -16.26 14.24 -20.15
C CYS A 3 -14.95 13.83 -20.85
N VAL A 4 -13.88 14.63 -20.71
CA VAL A 4 -12.63 14.47 -21.49
C VAL A 4 -11.89 13.14 -21.19
N SER A 5 -12.05 12.57 -20.00
CA SER A 5 -11.38 11.30 -19.66
C SER A 5 -11.97 10.07 -20.33
N VAL A 6 -13.27 10.09 -20.64
CA VAL A 6 -13.94 8.96 -21.30
C VAL A 6 -13.56 8.95 -22.77
N ASP A 7 -13.64 10.10 -23.45
CA ASP A 7 -13.29 10.23 -24.87
C ASP A 7 -11.81 9.86 -25.13
N ALA A 8 -10.88 10.31 -24.29
CA ALA A 8 -9.46 10.00 -24.44
C ALA A 8 -9.12 8.51 -24.22
N LEU A 9 -9.80 7.83 -23.28
CA LEU A 9 -9.61 6.41 -23.03
C LEU A 9 -10.30 5.55 -24.10
N ALA A 10 -11.48 5.96 -24.58
CA ALA A 10 -12.16 5.34 -25.72
C ALA A 10 -11.27 5.41 -26.98
N LEU A 11 -10.71 6.58 -27.27
CA LEU A 11 -9.72 6.78 -28.35
C LEU A 11 -8.50 5.86 -28.23
N ILE A 12 -7.98 5.61 -27.03
CA ILE A 12 -6.88 4.64 -26.82
C ILE A 12 -7.35 3.21 -27.13
N SER A 13 -8.53 2.82 -26.66
CA SER A 13 -9.07 1.46 -26.86
C SER A 13 -9.43 1.15 -28.32
N GLU A 14 -10.01 2.09 -29.07
CA GLU A 14 -10.32 1.92 -30.50
C GLU A 14 -9.08 1.72 -31.37
N HIS A 15 -7.90 2.13 -30.88
CA HIS A 15 -6.68 2.13 -31.66
C HIS A 15 -5.75 0.95 -31.34
N LEU A 16 -5.84 0.26 -30.20
CA LEU A 16 -4.93 -0.86 -29.91
C LEU A 16 -5.37 -2.15 -30.63
N PRO A 17 -4.60 -2.68 -31.61
CA PRO A 17 -5.03 -3.85 -32.38
C PRO A 17 -5.05 -5.12 -31.51
N GLY A 18 -6.22 -5.75 -31.38
CA GLY A 18 -6.37 -7.13 -30.91
C GLY A 18 -6.48 -7.34 -29.39
N GLN A 19 -6.79 -6.32 -28.58
CA GLN A 19 -7.04 -6.51 -27.14
C GLN A 19 -8.53 -6.37 -26.78
N THR A 20 -9.18 -7.51 -26.59
CA THR A 20 -10.56 -7.61 -26.09
C THR A 20 -10.62 -7.37 -24.57
N GLY A 21 -11.32 -6.30 -24.15
CA GLY A 21 -12.05 -6.24 -22.87
C GLY A 21 -11.36 -5.69 -21.61
N ALA A 22 -10.04 -5.47 -21.58
CA ALA A 22 -9.30 -5.21 -20.33
C ALA A 22 -9.02 -3.71 -19.99
N TRP A 23 -9.93 -2.79 -20.33
CA TRP A 23 -9.80 -1.35 -19.99
C TRP A 23 -10.99 -0.87 -19.16
N VAL A 24 -11.14 -1.37 -17.93
CA VAL A 24 -12.19 -0.93 -16.99
C VAL A 24 -11.60 0.04 -15.95
N SER A 25 -12.19 1.23 -15.87
CA SER A 25 -11.74 2.32 -15.00
C SER A 25 -11.84 1.99 -13.51
N SER A 26 -10.74 2.14 -12.76
CA SER A 26 -10.74 2.17 -11.30
C SER A 26 -10.57 3.59 -10.75
N SER A 27 -11.26 3.91 -9.65
CA SER A 27 -11.37 5.27 -9.12
C SER A 27 -10.12 5.73 -8.34
N PRO A 28 -9.98 7.04 -8.01
CA PRO A 28 -8.78 7.63 -7.40
C PRO A 28 -8.39 7.15 -5.98
N GLN A 29 -8.99 6.09 -5.44
CA GLN A 29 -8.75 5.59 -4.08
C GLN A 29 -8.11 4.19 -4.02
N ALA A 30 -7.96 3.49 -5.14
CA ALA A 30 -7.42 2.12 -5.15
C ALA A 30 -5.88 2.06 -5.21
N ARG A 31 -5.25 1.39 -4.24
CA ARG A 31 -3.81 1.06 -4.26
C ARG A 31 -3.48 0.08 -5.40
N ARG A 32 -2.73 0.53 -6.41
CA ARG A 32 -1.94 -0.29 -7.37
C ARG A 32 -2.67 -1.48 -8.04
N SER A 33 -3.55 -1.23 -9.01
CA SER A 33 -3.86 -2.24 -10.04
C SER A 33 -2.78 -2.20 -11.15
N ARG A 34 -1.86 -3.17 -11.15
CA ARG A 34 -0.88 -3.38 -12.23
C ARG A 34 -1.38 -4.49 -13.15
N GLU A 35 -2.08 -4.14 -14.22
CA GLU A 35 -2.41 -5.10 -15.27
C GLU A 35 -1.33 -5.15 -16.34
N ARG A 36 -0.95 -6.38 -16.71
CA ARG A 36 0.12 -6.63 -17.67
C ARG A 36 -0.45 -6.75 -19.07
N SER A 37 -0.08 -5.87 -19.99
CA SER A 37 -0.23 -6.19 -21.41
C SER A 37 0.67 -7.38 -21.79
N SER A 38 0.21 -8.18 -22.75
CA SER A 38 0.94 -9.32 -23.31
C SER A 38 2.17 -8.92 -24.14
N HIS A 39 2.35 -7.63 -24.39
CA HIS A 39 3.26 -7.07 -25.39
C HIS A 39 4.00 -5.84 -24.84
N GLY A 40 4.35 -5.84 -23.56
CA GLY A 40 5.33 -4.93 -22.97
C GLY A 40 5.03 -3.42 -23.01
N LEU A 41 3.83 -2.97 -23.41
CA LEU A 41 3.40 -1.56 -23.32
C LEU A 41 2.32 -1.41 -22.25
N HIS A 42 2.52 -0.50 -21.30
CA HIS A 42 1.49 -0.14 -20.33
C HIS A 42 1.29 1.37 -20.41
N LEU A 43 0.11 1.79 -20.87
CA LEU A 43 -0.31 3.19 -20.83
C LEU A 43 -1.18 3.39 -19.60
N SER A 44 -0.90 4.42 -18.80
CA SER A 44 -1.72 4.79 -17.65
C SER A 44 -1.87 6.31 -17.59
N PHE A 45 -3.08 6.78 -17.32
CA PHE A 45 -3.43 8.19 -17.36
C PHE A 45 -3.61 8.70 -15.94
N ASN A 46 -2.71 9.56 -15.45
CA ASN A 46 -2.70 10.04 -14.08
C ASN A 46 -2.84 11.57 -14.02
N TRP A 47 -3.65 12.03 -13.08
CA TRP A 47 -3.76 13.45 -12.70
C TRP A 47 -2.91 13.69 -11.46
N PHE A 48 -1.67 14.13 -11.63
CA PHE A 48 -0.84 14.53 -10.49
C PHE A 48 -1.23 15.93 -9.99
N LYS A 49 -1.20 16.11 -8.66
CA LYS A 49 -0.93 17.42 -8.06
C LYS A 49 0.59 17.55 -8.02
N ASP A 50 1.13 18.64 -8.55
CA ASP A 50 2.55 18.96 -8.35
C ASP A 50 2.81 19.16 -6.86
N ALA A 51 3.70 18.33 -6.30
CA ALA A 51 4.16 18.42 -4.92
C ALA A 51 5.33 19.42 -4.82
N ALA A 52 5.10 20.65 -5.26
CA ALA A 52 6.06 21.75 -5.18
C ALA A 52 5.50 22.88 -4.31
N PRO A 53 6.02 23.14 -3.11
CA PRO A 53 5.50 24.18 -2.21
C PRO A 53 5.98 25.59 -2.59
N SER A 54 6.10 25.93 -3.89
CA SER A 54 6.56 27.25 -4.35
C SER A 54 6.28 27.59 -5.83
N SER A 55 5.01 27.69 -6.24
CA SER A 55 4.62 28.58 -7.36
C SER A 55 3.12 28.87 -7.44
N LEU A 56 2.76 30.13 -7.75
CA LEU A 56 1.37 30.55 -7.98
C LEU A 56 0.90 30.24 -9.42
N GLN A 57 0.89 28.96 -9.83
CA GLN A 57 0.08 28.52 -10.98
C GLN A 57 -0.58 27.16 -10.72
N ARG A 58 -1.85 27.19 -10.29
CA ARG A 58 -2.67 25.99 -10.09
C ARG A 58 -3.25 25.50 -11.42
N GLY A 59 -2.60 24.52 -12.05
CA GLY A 59 -3.15 23.81 -13.21
C GLY A 59 -2.85 22.33 -13.15
N ARG A 60 -3.85 21.47 -12.94
CA ARG A 60 -3.66 20.00 -13.03
C ARG A 60 -3.38 19.65 -14.50
N ARG A 61 -2.15 19.27 -14.83
CA ARG A 61 -1.84 18.71 -16.16
C ARG A 61 -2.12 17.19 -16.16
N PRO A 62 -2.83 16.65 -17.18
CA PRO A 62 -2.91 15.22 -17.36
C PRO A 62 -1.54 14.67 -17.76
N GLN A 63 -1.09 13.58 -17.14
CA GLN A 63 0.13 12.86 -17.53
C GLN A 63 -0.21 11.46 -18.04
N LEU A 64 0.10 11.21 -19.31
CA LEU A 64 0.18 9.87 -19.86
C LEU A 64 1.52 9.24 -19.45
N ARG A 65 1.50 8.30 -18.51
CA ARG A 65 2.64 7.45 -18.21
C ARG A 65 2.64 6.27 -19.16
N CYS A 66 3.70 6.15 -19.93
CA CYS A 66 4.04 4.99 -20.74
C CYS A 66 5.14 4.19 -20.02
N GLU A 67 4.87 2.93 -19.66
CA GLU A 67 5.88 1.97 -19.20
C GLU A 67 6.16 0.97 -20.33
N ILE A 68 7.42 0.88 -20.76
CA ILE A 68 7.88 0.00 -21.84
C ILE A 68 8.77 -1.08 -21.23
N ASN A 69 8.37 -2.33 -21.42
CA ASN A 69 9.02 -3.52 -20.86
C ASN A 69 9.60 -4.47 -21.93
N ASP A 70 9.22 -4.33 -23.20
CA ASP A 70 9.81 -5.10 -24.31
C ASP A 70 9.71 -4.39 -25.70
N VAL A 71 10.21 -5.08 -26.73
CA VAL A 71 10.25 -4.66 -28.15
C VAL A 71 8.88 -4.47 -28.78
N GLN A 72 7.94 -5.37 -28.46
CA GLN A 72 6.56 -5.27 -28.96
C GLN A 72 5.89 -4.04 -28.36
N GLY A 73 6.23 -3.70 -27.12
CA GLY A 73 5.71 -2.52 -26.44
C GLY A 73 6.14 -1.22 -27.10
N MET A 74 7.40 -1.15 -27.51
CA MET A 74 7.91 -0.05 -28.34
C MET A 74 7.24 0.04 -29.70
N ARG A 75 7.03 -1.09 -30.38
CA ARG A 75 6.33 -1.12 -31.67
C ARG A 75 4.88 -0.64 -31.54
N LEU A 76 4.16 -1.08 -30.51
CA LEU A 76 2.82 -0.61 -30.18
C LEU A 76 2.79 0.89 -29.85
N CYS A 77 3.74 1.37 -29.04
CA CYS A 77 3.84 2.78 -28.66
C CYS A 77 4.07 3.66 -29.89
N ARG A 78 5.04 3.29 -30.74
CA ARG A 78 5.33 3.98 -32.01
C ARG A 78 4.13 3.99 -32.95
N TRP A 79 3.49 2.84 -33.14
CA TRP A 79 2.29 2.71 -33.98
C TRP A 79 1.15 3.61 -33.47
N TRP A 80 0.95 3.66 -32.15
CA TRP A 80 -0.09 4.44 -31.51
C TRP A 80 0.17 5.96 -31.62
N LEU A 81 1.41 6.40 -31.38
CA LEU A 81 1.83 7.80 -31.53
C LEU A 81 1.77 8.29 -33.00
N LEU A 82 2.15 7.43 -33.96
CA LEU A 82 2.03 7.74 -35.40
C LEU A 82 0.57 7.92 -35.83
N ARG A 83 -0.37 7.15 -35.26
CA ARG A 83 -1.80 7.37 -35.50
C ARG A 83 -2.34 8.63 -34.81
N CYS A 84 -1.93 8.90 -33.57
CA CYS A 84 -2.39 10.09 -32.82
C CYS A 84 -1.88 11.42 -33.42
N SER A 85 -0.76 11.41 -34.15
CA SER A 85 -0.17 12.60 -34.77
C SER A 85 -0.76 12.96 -36.14
N GLY A 86 -1.66 12.14 -36.71
CA GLY A 86 -2.32 12.42 -37.99
C GLY A 86 -1.40 12.31 -39.22
N ALA A 87 -0.20 11.73 -39.06
CA ALA A 87 0.83 11.64 -40.09
C ALA A 87 0.58 10.47 -41.07
N SER A 88 -0.50 10.56 -41.87
CA SER A 88 -0.76 9.63 -42.98
C SER A 88 -0.68 10.33 -44.34
N ARG A 89 0.36 10.03 -45.13
CA ARG A 89 0.39 10.24 -46.59
C ARG A 89 0.59 8.87 -47.28
N PRO A 90 -0.16 8.56 -48.36
CA PRO A 90 -0.01 7.31 -49.11
C PRO A 90 1.13 7.34 -50.15
N ALA A 91 1.53 6.16 -50.63
CA ALA A 91 2.66 5.90 -51.55
C ALA A 91 2.33 6.19 -53.05
N PRO A 92 3.31 6.07 -53.99
CA PRO A 92 3.77 4.77 -54.55
C PRO A 92 5.33 4.67 -54.59
N SER A 93 6.04 3.64 -55.09
CA SER A 93 5.76 2.61 -56.11
C SER A 93 6.65 1.34 -56.01
N THR A 94 6.36 0.36 -56.90
CA THR A 94 7.24 -0.72 -57.43
C THR A 94 7.69 -1.92 -56.57
N ALA A 95 7.15 -3.09 -56.98
CA ALA A 95 7.84 -4.39 -57.23
C ALA A 95 7.52 -5.62 -56.33
N CYS A 96 6.70 -6.51 -56.94
CA CYS A 96 6.76 -7.99 -56.93
C CYS A 96 6.18 -8.87 -55.80
N VAL A 97 4.95 -9.36 -56.09
CA VAL A 97 4.46 -10.76 -56.06
C VAL A 97 4.66 -11.64 -54.80
N ALA A 98 3.55 -11.92 -54.08
CA ALA A 98 2.95 -13.27 -53.98
C ALA A 98 1.66 -13.30 -53.10
N GLU A 99 0.56 -13.72 -53.72
CA GLU A 99 -0.67 -14.43 -53.25
C GLU A 99 -0.71 -14.94 -51.78
N ALA A 100 -1.84 -15.04 -51.05
CA ALA A 100 -3.29 -14.84 -51.24
C ALA A 100 -3.98 -14.89 -49.84
N THR A 101 -5.28 -14.61 -49.54
CA THR A 101 -6.52 -14.16 -50.23
C THR A 101 -7.42 -13.41 -49.19
N PRO A 102 -8.52 -12.70 -49.56
CA PRO A 102 -9.20 -11.74 -48.66
C PRO A 102 -10.59 -12.15 -48.11
N LEU A 103 -11.00 -11.53 -47.00
CA LEU A 103 -12.41 -11.36 -46.59
C LEU A 103 -12.66 -9.93 -46.08
N SER A 104 -13.89 -9.43 -46.26
CA SER A 104 -14.23 -7.99 -46.33
C SER A 104 -14.76 -7.37 -45.03
N GLY A 105 -14.59 -6.04 -44.89
CA GLY A 105 -15.12 -5.26 -43.76
C GLY A 105 -14.70 -3.78 -43.76
N THR A 106 -15.10 -3.02 -44.78
CA THR A 106 -14.66 -1.63 -44.99
C THR A 106 -15.43 -0.59 -44.14
N VAL A 107 -14.94 -0.29 -42.93
CA VAL A 107 -15.36 0.91 -42.17
C VAL A 107 -14.44 2.09 -42.47
N ARG A 108 -14.97 3.16 -43.09
CA ARG A 108 -14.24 4.43 -43.28
C ARG A 108 -14.25 5.24 -41.98
N LEU A 109 -13.20 5.10 -41.17
CA LEU A 109 -13.02 5.93 -39.97
C LEU A 109 -12.40 7.30 -40.32
N ARG A 110 -13.00 8.39 -39.82
CA ARG A 110 -12.45 9.75 -39.93
C ARG A 110 -11.24 9.90 -38.98
N PRO A 111 -10.21 10.69 -39.34
CA PRO A 111 -9.13 11.00 -38.40
C PRO A 111 -9.65 11.86 -37.23
N PRO A 112 -9.21 11.59 -35.97
CA PRO A 112 -9.61 12.39 -34.82
C PRO A 112 -8.96 13.79 -34.86
N PRO A 113 -9.58 14.81 -34.22
CA PRO A 113 -9.04 16.16 -34.20
C PRO A 113 -7.75 16.26 -33.36
N LYS A 114 -6.75 16.94 -33.94
CA LYS A 114 -5.42 17.28 -33.41
C LYS A 114 -5.20 17.17 -31.88
N LEU A 115 -4.80 15.97 -31.41
CA LEU A 115 -4.20 15.79 -30.08
C LEU A 115 -2.78 16.38 -29.96
N SER A 116 -2.13 16.64 -31.10
CA SER A 116 -0.72 17.06 -31.20
C SER A 116 -0.38 18.47 -30.69
N GLN A 117 -1.36 19.29 -30.31
CA GLN A 117 -1.13 20.66 -29.84
C GLN A 117 -1.08 20.80 -28.30
N TYR A 118 -1.37 19.73 -27.54
CA TYR A 118 -1.65 19.84 -26.10
C TYR A 118 -0.96 18.82 -25.18
N MET A 119 -0.12 17.91 -25.70
CA MET A 119 0.60 16.93 -24.88
C MET A 119 2.06 16.77 -25.29
N GLU A 120 2.97 17.30 -24.47
CA GLU A 120 4.26 16.66 -24.27
C GLU A 120 4.00 15.40 -23.43
N CYS A 121 4.29 14.21 -23.97
CA CYS A 121 4.13 12.95 -23.26
C CYS A 121 5.44 12.59 -22.53
N PRO A 122 5.52 12.72 -21.20
CA PRO A 122 6.74 12.41 -20.46
C PRO A 122 6.98 10.89 -20.40
N LEU A 123 8.03 10.43 -21.08
CA LEU A 123 8.36 8.99 -21.10
C LEU A 123 9.18 8.61 -19.87
N ARG A 124 8.80 7.48 -19.23
CA ARG A 124 9.57 6.82 -18.17
C ARG A 124 10.04 5.46 -18.66
N VAL A 125 11.35 5.26 -18.76
CA VAL A 125 11.95 4.00 -19.23
C VAL A 125 12.47 3.20 -18.03
N CYS A 126 12.06 1.93 -17.92
CA CYS A 126 12.46 1.04 -16.84
C CYS A 126 13.36 -0.08 -17.38
N CYS A 127 14.67 -0.02 -17.09
CA CYS A 127 15.64 -1.04 -17.48
C CYS A 127 15.74 -2.14 -16.41
N TRP A 128 15.67 -3.41 -16.81
CA TRP A 128 15.76 -4.58 -15.93
C TRP A 128 16.82 -5.57 -16.46
N GLY A 129 17.75 -6.02 -15.61
CA GLY A 129 18.66 -7.12 -15.96
C GLY A 129 17.95 -8.47 -15.91
N ASN A 130 18.06 -9.29 -16.97
CA ASN A 130 17.29 -10.54 -17.11
C ASN A 130 18.16 -11.78 -17.35
N ARG A 131 17.76 -12.92 -16.77
CA ARG A 131 18.59 -14.11 -16.51
C ARG A 131 18.67 -15.12 -17.67
N HIS A 132 18.54 -14.68 -18.93
CA HIS A 132 18.27 -15.57 -20.08
C HIS A 132 19.12 -15.34 -21.37
N ALA A 133 20.24 -14.62 -21.31
CA ALA A 133 20.97 -14.18 -22.52
C ALA A 133 22.25 -14.96 -22.91
N SER A 134 22.71 -15.97 -22.15
CA SER A 134 24.06 -16.56 -22.31
C SER A 134 24.19 -17.68 -23.37
N ALA A 135 23.54 -17.59 -24.53
CA ALA A 135 23.49 -18.69 -25.52
C ALA A 135 23.77 -18.31 -26.99
N ALA A 136 24.01 -17.03 -27.32
CA ALA A 136 24.05 -16.59 -28.73
C ALA A 136 25.08 -15.49 -29.03
N MET A 137 26.38 -15.77 -28.84
CA MET A 137 27.48 -15.00 -29.46
C MET A 137 28.63 -15.92 -29.89
N LYS A 138 28.48 -16.52 -31.07
CA LYS A 138 29.59 -16.92 -31.94
C LYS A 138 29.47 -16.11 -33.23
N ASN A 139 30.61 -15.78 -33.84
CA ASN A 139 30.78 -14.94 -35.04
C ASN A 139 30.69 -13.44 -34.72
N GLY A 140 31.86 -12.79 -34.66
CA GLY A 140 31.97 -11.37 -34.34
C GLY A 140 31.66 -10.47 -35.54
N THR A 141 31.07 -9.32 -35.26
CA THR A 141 31.16 -8.10 -36.07
C THR A 141 30.82 -6.91 -35.16
N VAL A 142 31.61 -5.85 -35.20
CA VAL A 142 31.47 -4.71 -34.29
C VAL A 142 30.64 -3.62 -34.95
N SER A 143 29.42 -3.36 -34.47
CA SER A 143 28.77 -2.05 -34.58
C SER A 143 27.54 -1.92 -33.67
N THR A 144 27.43 -0.75 -33.03
CA THR A 144 26.21 -0.12 -32.48
C THR A 144 25.26 -0.89 -31.54
N ILE A 145 25.41 -0.58 -30.24
CA ILE A 145 24.33 -0.39 -29.23
C ILE A 145 23.23 -1.47 -29.19
N ASP A 146 23.53 -2.62 -28.59
CA ASP A 146 22.51 -3.56 -28.14
C ASP A 146 22.03 -3.19 -26.72
N ILE A 147 20.85 -2.58 -26.61
CA ILE A 147 20.04 -2.62 -25.38
C ILE A 147 19.20 -3.90 -25.54
N PRO A 148 19.60 -5.04 -24.95
CA PRO A 148 19.31 -6.34 -25.55
C PRO A 148 17.82 -6.54 -25.85
N ARG A 149 17.54 -6.62 -27.16
CA ARG A 149 16.22 -6.74 -27.84
C ARG A 149 15.48 -5.46 -28.25
N LEU A 150 15.81 -4.25 -27.77
CA LEU A 150 15.18 -3.03 -28.29
C LEU A 150 15.65 -2.77 -29.73
N ASN A 151 14.95 -3.38 -30.69
CA ASN A 151 15.25 -3.37 -32.13
C ASN A 151 14.82 -2.03 -32.75
N CYS A 152 15.48 -0.97 -32.30
CA CYS A 152 15.27 0.43 -32.67
C CYS A 152 16.54 1.22 -32.33
N SER A 153 16.84 2.25 -33.11
CA SER A 153 17.93 3.18 -32.76
C SER A 153 17.56 4.07 -31.57
N LEU A 154 18.58 4.63 -30.89
CA LEU A 154 18.37 5.69 -29.89
C LEU A 154 17.58 6.87 -30.49
N GLY A 155 17.79 7.19 -31.77
CA GLY A 155 17.05 8.22 -32.50
C GLY A 155 15.56 7.89 -32.68
N GLU A 156 15.20 6.61 -32.85
CA GLU A 156 13.79 6.17 -32.88
C GLU A 156 13.16 6.20 -31.49
N LEU A 157 13.92 5.93 -30.42
CA LEU A 157 13.40 6.02 -29.05
C LEU A 157 13.16 7.49 -28.64
N LEU A 158 14.09 8.38 -29.02
CA LEU A 158 13.95 9.83 -28.86
C LEU A 158 12.85 10.46 -29.73
N SER A 159 12.45 9.83 -30.85
CA SER A 159 11.36 10.32 -31.70
C SER A 159 9.95 10.06 -31.14
N LEU A 160 9.83 9.23 -30.09
CA LEU A 160 8.57 8.96 -29.41
C LEU A 160 8.17 10.06 -28.42
N GLY A 161 9.10 10.93 -28.01
CA GLY A 161 8.87 12.01 -27.07
C GLY A 161 10.04 12.25 -26.11
N ARG A 162 9.88 13.24 -25.24
CA ARG A 162 10.88 13.59 -24.24
C ARG A 162 10.93 12.52 -23.14
N ILE A 163 12.08 11.85 -23.02
CA ILE A 163 12.35 10.96 -21.88
C ILE A 163 12.65 11.85 -20.67
N GLU A 164 11.71 11.95 -19.73
CA GLU A 164 11.94 12.68 -18.50
C GLU A 164 12.69 11.83 -17.47
N CYS A 165 12.47 10.52 -17.45
CA CYS A 165 12.96 9.64 -16.39
C CYS A 165 13.45 8.29 -16.90
N VAL A 166 14.63 7.87 -16.43
CA VAL A 166 15.14 6.49 -16.57
C VAL A 166 15.30 5.85 -15.19
N GLU A 167 14.70 4.68 -15.00
CA GLU A 167 14.86 3.83 -13.81
C GLU A 167 15.65 2.55 -14.17
N ILE A 168 16.82 2.35 -13.59
CA ILE A 168 17.63 1.13 -13.73
C ILE A 168 17.43 0.26 -12.48
N ASN A 169 16.74 -0.87 -12.64
CA ASN A 169 16.38 -1.79 -11.55
C ASN A 169 17.11 -3.14 -11.70
N GLY A 170 18.11 -3.38 -10.87
CA GLY A 170 18.98 -4.57 -10.86
C GLY A 170 18.87 -5.37 -9.56
N SER A 171 17.72 -5.98 -9.29
CA SER A 171 17.41 -6.63 -8.01
C SER A 171 17.80 -8.12 -7.91
N ALA A 172 18.65 -8.63 -8.81
CA ALA A 172 19.00 -10.06 -8.84
C ALA A 172 20.42 -10.36 -9.34
N LEU A 173 20.89 -9.62 -10.33
CA LEU A 173 22.26 -9.61 -10.86
C LEU A 173 22.54 -8.17 -11.33
N SER A 174 23.76 -7.69 -11.11
CA SER A 174 24.20 -6.41 -11.66
C SER A 174 24.29 -6.49 -13.19
N PRO A 175 23.86 -5.46 -13.94
CA PRO A 175 24.13 -5.41 -15.37
C PRO A 175 25.64 -5.49 -15.64
N THR A 176 26.01 -6.13 -16.74
CA THR A 176 27.38 -6.14 -17.27
C THR A 176 27.80 -4.73 -17.72
N PRO A 177 29.10 -4.40 -17.80
CA PRO A 177 29.53 -3.06 -18.25
C PRO A 177 28.94 -2.63 -19.60
N PRO A 178 28.81 -3.50 -20.63
CA PRO A 178 28.11 -3.14 -21.87
C PRO A 178 26.61 -2.83 -21.66
N GLU A 179 25.90 -3.59 -20.81
CA GLU A 179 24.49 -3.31 -20.51
C GLU A 179 24.32 -1.98 -19.77
N TRP A 180 25.27 -1.60 -18.90
CA TRP A 180 25.29 -0.28 -18.27
C TRP A 180 25.54 0.85 -19.28
N LEU A 181 26.50 0.69 -20.18
CA LEU A 181 26.74 1.66 -21.26
C LEU A 181 25.47 1.85 -22.11
N SER A 182 24.79 0.76 -22.46
CA SER A 182 23.50 0.80 -23.17
C SER A 182 22.40 1.51 -22.36
N CYS A 183 22.25 1.22 -21.07
CA CYS A 183 21.25 1.90 -20.22
C CYS A 183 21.54 3.40 -20.02
N LEU A 184 22.81 3.77 -19.81
CA LEU A 184 23.24 5.15 -19.63
C LEU A 184 23.20 5.94 -20.95
N ALA A 185 23.34 5.29 -22.10
CA ALA A 185 23.12 5.91 -23.41
C ALA A 185 21.66 6.34 -23.62
N VAL A 186 20.69 5.54 -23.17
CA VAL A 186 19.24 5.91 -23.16
C VAL A 186 18.95 7.07 -22.22
N ALA A 187 19.70 7.18 -21.12
CA ALA A 187 19.54 8.26 -20.16
C ALA A 187 20.16 9.61 -20.60
N ARG A 188 20.82 9.70 -21.76
CA ARG A 188 21.38 10.98 -22.23
C ARG A 188 20.25 11.96 -22.55
N GLY A 189 20.28 13.12 -21.89
CA GLY A 189 19.30 14.20 -22.09
C GLY A 189 18.09 14.17 -21.14
N VAL A 190 18.01 13.20 -20.23
CA VAL A 190 16.89 13.09 -19.27
C VAL A 190 17.00 14.10 -18.13
N GLU A 191 15.87 14.46 -17.53
CA GLU A 191 15.86 15.30 -16.32
C GLU A 191 16.00 14.47 -15.03
N LYS A 192 15.63 13.18 -15.03
CA LYS A 192 15.68 12.29 -13.87
C LYS A 192 16.34 10.93 -14.15
N LEU A 193 17.31 10.57 -13.33
CA LEU A 193 17.91 9.23 -13.28
C LEU A 193 17.59 8.58 -11.92
N SER A 194 17.18 7.31 -11.92
CA SER A 194 17.04 6.48 -10.73
C SER A 194 17.79 5.16 -10.91
N ILE A 195 18.69 4.82 -9.99
CA ILE A 195 19.46 3.57 -9.99
C ILE A 195 19.19 2.78 -8.71
N LYS A 196 18.76 1.53 -8.86
CA LYS A 196 18.49 0.56 -7.79
C LYS A 196 19.11 -0.78 -8.18
N ALA A 197 20.42 -0.90 -8.02
CA ALA A 197 21.20 -2.08 -8.40
C ALA A 197 22.09 -2.56 -7.24
N ALA A 198 22.72 -3.73 -7.39
CA ALA A 198 23.67 -4.25 -6.39
C ALA A 198 25.11 -3.73 -6.56
N THR A 199 25.46 -3.27 -7.77
CA THR A 199 26.77 -2.66 -8.08
C THR A 199 26.55 -1.46 -9.01
N LEU A 200 27.59 -0.64 -9.18
CA LEU A 200 27.56 0.56 -10.02
C LEU A 200 28.93 0.71 -10.70
N PRO A 201 29.00 0.69 -12.03
CA PRO A 201 30.25 0.92 -12.74
C PRO A 201 30.57 2.41 -12.71
N LEU A 202 31.57 2.76 -11.90
CA LEU A 202 31.84 4.13 -11.49
C LEU A 202 32.25 5.02 -12.68
N ASN A 203 33.09 4.51 -13.57
CA ASN A 203 33.64 5.28 -14.70
C ASN A 203 32.54 5.67 -15.69
N GLU A 204 31.61 4.75 -15.93
CA GLU A 204 30.45 4.91 -16.79
C GLU A 204 29.45 5.89 -16.16
N LEU A 205 29.21 5.85 -14.85
CA LEU A 205 28.42 6.88 -14.17
C LEU A 205 29.10 8.26 -14.21
N LEU A 206 30.43 8.35 -13.99
CA LEU A 206 31.18 9.60 -14.09
C LEU A 206 31.06 10.22 -15.50
N SER A 207 31.27 9.40 -16.54
CA SER A 207 31.08 9.78 -17.94
C SER A 207 29.63 10.20 -18.24
N PHE A 208 28.66 9.51 -17.66
CA PHE A 208 27.24 9.85 -17.79
C PHE A 208 26.89 11.19 -17.13
N LEU A 209 27.33 11.43 -15.89
CA LEU A 209 27.09 12.68 -15.15
C LEU A 209 27.70 13.87 -15.90
N TYR A 210 28.93 13.74 -16.37
CA TYR A 210 29.60 14.75 -17.19
C TYR A 210 28.86 15.03 -18.51
N SER A 211 28.48 13.99 -19.26
CA SER A 211 27.77 14.16 -20.54
C SER A 211 26.31 14.61 -20.40
N SER A 212 25.69 14.43 -19.23
CA SER A 212 24.28 14.81 -18.97
C SER A 212 24.13 16.08 -18.13
N ALA A 213 25.23 16.75 -17.80
CA ALA A 213 25.30 17.95 -16.95
C ALA A 213 24.35 19.09 -17.35
N ALA A 214 24.00 19.18 -18.63
CA ALA A 214 23.08 20.18 -19.16
C ALA A 214 21.58 19.88 -18.93
N THR A 215 21.22 18.64 -18.59
CA THR A 215 19.80 18.19 -18.53
C THR A 215 19.40 17.59 -17.18
N LEU A 216 20.31 16.88 -16.52
CA LEU A 216 20.01 16.12 -15.32
C LEU A 216 19.71 17.03 -14.12
N ARG A 217 18.52 16.88 -13.54
CA ARG A 217 18.05 17.62 -12.35
C ARG A 217 17.83 16.73 -11.14
N VAL A 218 17.41 15.49 -11.32
CA VAL A 218 17.10 14.57 -10.22
C VAL A 218 17.93 13.30 -10.35
N VAL A 219 18.65 12.95 -9.28
CA VAL A 219 19.42 11.70 -9.20
C VAL A 219 18.98 10.93 -7.96
N GLU A 220 18.40 9.75 -8.18
CA GLU A 220 18.12 8.77 -7.12
C GLU A 220 19.10 7.59 -7.26
N ILE A 221 19.82 7.23 -6.20
CA ILE A 221 20.66 6.04 -6.13
C ILE A 221 20.32 5.33 -4.82
N ALA A 222 20.09 4.02 -4.85
CA ALA A 222 19.82 3.26 -3.63
C ALA A 222 20.51 1.89 -3.59
N GLY A 223 20.96 1.51 -2.40
CA GLY A 223 21.49 0.18 -2.09
C GLY A 223 22.91 -0.14 -2.57
N ILE A 224 23.70 0.88 -2.95
CA ILE A 224 25.06 0.72 -3.50
C ILE A 224 26.09 1.46 -2.64
N ALA A 225 27.37 1.12 -2.78
CA ALA A 225 28.48 1.90 -2.23
C ALA A 225 28.96 2.98 -3.22
N LEU A 226 29.19 4.21 -2.74
CA LEU A 226 29.80 5.31 -3.48
C LEU A 226 31.16 5.67 -2.86
N PRO A 227 32.16 6.07 -3.67
CA PRO A 227 33.48 6.40 -3.16
C PRO A 227 33.55 7.79 -2.54
N ARG A 228 32.99 8.80 -3.22
CA ARG A 228 32.94 10.20 -2.78
C ARG A 228 31.68 10.87 -3.31
N LEU A 229 31.22 11.92 -2.65
CA LEU A 229 30.06 12.70 -3.10
C LEU A 229 30.46 13.70 -4.21
N GLN A 230 31.75 14.06 -4.28
CA GLN A 230 32.29 15.01 -5.27
C GLN A 230 31.97 14.62 -6.72
N MET A 231 31.72 13.34 -7.01
CA MET A 231 31.36 12.88 -8.36
C MET A 231 30.10 13.55 -8.92
N PHE A 232 29.15 13.96 -8.08
CA PHE A 232 27.94 14.65 -8.54
C PHE A 232 28.21 16.06 -9.05
N ALA A 233 29.35 16.67 -8.69
CA ALA A 233 29.79 17.99 -9.19
C ALA A 233 29.87 18.06 -10.72
N LEU A 234 30.06 16.92 -11.39
CA LEU A 234 30.06 16.80 -12.85
C LEU A 234 28.72 17.19 -13.48
N ALA A 235 27.61 17.13 -12.73
CA ALA A 235 26.27 17.50 -13.16
C ALA A 235 25.72 18.67 -12.32
N SER A 236 26.27 19.87 -12.51
CA SER A 236 25.97 21.09 -11.74
C SER A 236 24.52 21.58 -11.76
N ARG A 237 23.65 20.98 -12.60
CA ARG A 237 22.21 21.27 -12.67
C ARG A 237 21.34 20.41 -11.75
N ILE A 238 21.90 19.50 -10.96
CA ILE A 238 21.14 18.69 -10.00
C ILE A 238 20.42 19.60 -8.99
N GLU A 239 19.09 19.46 -8.94
CA GLU A 239 18.14 20.11 -8.04
C GLU A 239 17.71 19.17 -6.90
N GLU A 240 17.67 17.85 -7.13
CA GLU A 240 17.42 16.85 -6.08
C GLU A 240 18.41 15.67 -6.14
N LEU A 241 19.03 15.34 -5.00
CA LEU A 241 19.91 14.19 -4.84
C LEU A 241 19.37 13.27 -3.74
N VAL A 242 19.01 12.04 -4.10
CA VAL A 242 18.44 11.02 -3.20
C VAL A 242 19.36 9.81 -3.15
N LEU A 243 20.01 9.58 -2.02
CA LEU A 243 20.94 8.49 -1.73
C LEU A 243 20.33 7.59 -0.64
N GLY A 244 19.50 6.63 -1.04
CA GLY A 244 18.75 5.78 -0.10
C GLY A 244 19.50 4.52 0.32
N ASN A 245 19.82 4.35 1.61
CA ASN A 245 20.62 3.21 2.10
C ASN A 245 21.97 3.03 1.38
N VAL A 246 22.61 4.12 0.97
CA VAL A 246 23.92 4.12 0.28
C VAL A 246 25.05 4.10 1.30
N THR A 247 26.13 3.36 1.04
CA THR A 247 27.36 3.43 1.84
C THR A 247 28.34 4.39 1.18
N VAL A 248 28.86 5.39 1.89
CA VAL A 248 29.90 6.29 1.35
C VAL A 248 31.20 6.10 2.12
N HIS A 249 32.30 5.84 1.41
CA HIS A 249 33.57 5.46 2.04
C HIS A 249 34.76 6.24 1.43
N PRO A 250 35.37 7.20 2.17
CA PRO A 250 36.24 8.23 1.57
C PRO A 250 37.55 7.71 0.93
N HIS A 251 37.94 6.48 1.26
CA HIS A 251 39.16 5.79 0.80
C HIS A 251 38.95 4.88 -0.42
N SER A 252 37.77 4.84 -1.03
CA SER A 252 37.48 3.95 -2.17
C SER A 252 37.96 4.52 -3.52
N VAL A 253 39.28 4.64 -3.71
CA VAL A 253 39.89 4.84 -5.03
C VAL A 253 41.01 3.81 -5.21
N VAL A 254 40.93 3.02 -6.29
CA VAL A 254 41.97 2.05 -6.66
C VAL A 254 43.26 2.79 -7.01
N ALA A 255 44.38 2.35 -6.44
CA ALA A 255 45.67 2.99 -6.62
C ALA A 255 46.18 2.91 -8.08
N ILE A 256 46.69 4.03 -8.60
CA ILE A 256 47.52 4.07 -9.82
C ILE A 256 48.71 5.00 -9.58
N GLY A 257 49.91 4.42 -9.57
CA GLY A 257 51.14 5.02 -10.11
C GLY A 257 51.72 6.29 -9.45
N ASN A 258 52.70 6.08 -8.57
CA ASN A 258 53.96 6.83 -8.43
C ASN A 258 54.02 8.32 -8.86
N ALA A 259 54.12 9.21 -7.87
CA ALA A 259 54.88 10.44 -8.00
C ALA A 259 55.49 10.82 -6.63
N GLU A 260 56.80 10.63 -6.49
CA GLU A 260 57.56 11.16 -5.35
C GLU A 260 57.69 12.69 -5.50
N GLY A 261 57.35 13.45 -4.47
CA GLY A 261 57.39 14.91 -4.51
C GLY A 261 57.44 15.50 -3.10
N GLN A 262 58.60 16.02 -2.71
CA GLN A 262 58.86 16.54 -1.38
C GLN A 262 58.13 17.87 -1.11
N GLY A 263 57.59 18.05 0.09
CA GLY A 263 56.94 19.29 0.50
C GLY A 263 56.64 19.33 2.01
N ASN A 264 57.56 19.89 2.79
CA ASN A 264 57.40 19.97 4.25
C ASN A 264 56.37 21.03 4.66
N GLY A 265 55.17 20.57 5.03
CA GLY A 265 54.16 21.35 5.74
C GLY A 265 53.25 20.43 6.56
N ARG A 266 53.23 20.57 7.89
CA ARG A 266 52.40 19.74 8.78
C ARG A 266 50.92 20.08 8.62
N LEU A 267 50.26 19.44 7.67
CA LEU A 267 48.79 19.34 7.62
C LEU A 267 48.30 18.43 8.77
N PRO A 268 47.13 18.73 9.39
CA PRO A 268 46.51 17.81 10.33
C PRO A 268 46.11 16.50 9.62
N PRO A 269 46.05 15.36 10.34
CA PRO A 269 45.65 14.09 9.73
C PRO A 269 44.24 14.22 9.13
N PRO A 270 44.00 13.66 7.93
CA PRO A 270 42.72 13.81 7.26
C PRO A 270 41.59 13.20 8.09
N SER A 271 40.52 13.98 8.25
CA SER A 271 39.25 13.51 8.82
C SER A 271 38.77 12.27 8.05
N ASN A 272 38.50 11.17 8.76
CA ASN A 272 37.90 9.96 8.17
C ASN A 272 36.40 10.11 7.88
N ARG A 273 35.82 11.30 8.10
CA ARG A 273 34.42 11.60 7.81
C ARG A 273 34.23 11.90 6.32
N VAL A 274 33.05 11.61 5.80
CA VAL A 274 32.63 11.94 4.43
C VAL A 274 32.21 13.41 4.39
N PRO A 275 32.94 14.30 3.69
CA PRO A 275 32.65 15.72 3.71
C PRO A 275 31.45 16.07 2.82
N LEU A 276 30.38 16.65 3.39
CA LEU A 276 29.26 17.15 2.60
C LEU A 276 29.61 18.41 1.79
N SER A 277 30.75 19.06 2.07
CA SER A 277 31.33 20.09 1.21
C SER A 277 31.65 19.62 -0.21
N ASP A 278 31.76 18.30 -0.45
CA ASP A 278 31.84 17.70 -1.79
C ASP A 278 30.68 18.15 -2.70
N LEU A 279 29.51 18.40 -2.13
CA LEU A 279 28.30 18.81 -2.84
C LEU A 279 28.22 20.33 -3.07
N ALA A 280 29.16 21.12 -2.54
CA ALA A 280 29.12 22.59 -2.59
C ALA A 280 29.13 23.19 -4.02
N SER A 281 29.48 22.41 -5.03
CA SER A 281 29.39 22.77 -6.45
C SER A 281 27.96 22.75 -7.00
N LEU A 282 27.03 22.06 -6.34
CA LEU A 282 25.64 21.90 -6.77
C LEU A 282 24.81 23.12 -6.39
N GLN A 283 25.10 24.26 -7.02
CA GLN A 283 24.47 25.56 -6.81
C GLN A 283 22.98 25.64 -7.23
N LYS A 284 22.35 24.49 -7.54
CA LYS A 284 20.91 24.35 -7.75
C LYS A 284 20.23 23.37 -6.80
N LEU A 285 20.98 22.69 -5.94
CA LEU A 285 20.46 21.63 -5.08
C LEU A 285 19.44 22.20 -4.08
N ARG A 286 18.19 21.77 -4.21
CA ARG A 286 17.05 22.12 -3.34
C ARG A 286 16.75 21.04 -2.32
N ARG A 287 16.97 19.77 -2.68
CA ARG A 287 16.76 18.62 -1.80
C ARG A 287 17.97 17.71 -1.76
N LEU A 288 18.41 17.38 -0.55
CA LEU A 288 19.37 16.32 -0.28
C LEU A 288 18.71 15.28 0.64
N ASP A 289 18.49 14.08 0.13
CA ASP A 289 17.93 12.98 0.92
C ASP A 289 18.96 11.86 1.01
N MET A 290 19.57 11.67 2.17
CA MET A 290 20.57 10.62 2.41
C MET A 290 20.04 9.61 3.44
N THR A 291 18.74 9.36 3.47
CA THR A 291 18.10 8.54 4.51
C THR A 291 18.74 7.14 4.63
N ASN A 292 19.17 6.82 5.86
CA ASN A 292 19.94 5.63 6.26
C ASN A 292 21.27 5.44 5.50
N CYS A 293 21.89 6.51 5.00
CA CYS A 293 23.24 6.42 4.45
C CYS A 293 24.25 5.95 5.51
N LYS A 294 25.12 5.03 5.12
CA LYS A 294 26.20 4.51 5.98
C LYS A 294 27.47 5.30 5.71
N GLY A 295 27.93 6.01 6.74
CA GLY A 295 29.12 6.86 6.75
C GLY A 295 29.09 7.75 7.99
N ASP A 296 30.25 8.22 8.45
CA ASP A 296 30.33 9.33 9.40
C ASP A 296 30.38 10.61 8.56
N PHE A 297 29.32 11.41 8.53
CA PHE A 297 29.18 12.53 7.60
C PHE A 297 29.58 13.84 8.26
N ASP A 298 30.53 14.55 7.67
CA ASP A 298 30.91 15.88 8.10
C ASP A 298 30.05 16.92 7.38
N CYS A 299 29.16 17.58 8.14
CA CYS A 299 28.29 18.60 7.57
C CYS A 299 29.01 19.93 7.28
N ALA A 300 30.29 20.08 7.62
CA ALA A 300 31.06 21.28 7.31
C ALA A 300 30.98 21.64 5.82
N GLY A 301 30.76 22.93 5.55
CA GLY A 301 30.68 23.47 4.19
C GLY A 301 29.38 23.21 3.44
N ILE A 302 28.41 22.44 3.96
CA ILE A 302 27.10 22.23 3.31
C ILE A 302 26.33 23.54 3.09
N ALA A 303 26.55 24.55 3.95
CA ALA A 303 25.99 25.90 3.84
C ALA A 303 26.27 26.59 2.48
N ARG A 304 27.29 26.14 1.73
CA ARG A 304 27.60 26.61 0.36
C ARG A 304 26.54 26.19 -0.68
N CYS A 305 25.70 25.20 -0.38
CA CYS A 305 24.55 24.83 -1.22
C CYS A 305 23.38 25.78 -0.95
N CYS A 306 23.51 27.03 -1.38
CA CYS A 306 22.66 28.16 -0.96
C CYS A 306 21.14 28.01 -1.24
N PHE A 307 20.73 27.03 -2.04
CA PHE A 307 19.33 26.79 -2.40
C PHE A 307 18.71 25.55 -1.74
N LEU A 308 19.45 24.84 -0.86
CA LEU A 308 18.93 23.71 -0.10
C LEU A 308 17.75 24.15 0.79
N ARG A 309 16.60 23.52 0.57
CA ARG A 309 15.36 23.70 1.34
C ARG A 309 15.03 22.49 2.20
N SER A 310 15.37 21.29 1.75
CA SER A 310 15.02 20.04 2.44
C SER A 310 16.24 19.13 2.53
N VAL A 311 16.63 18.77 3.76
CA VAL A 311 17.80 17.94 4.05
C VAL A 311 17.38 16.77 4.96
N HIS A 312 17.44 15.55 4.44
CA HIS A 312 17.12 14.33 5.19
C HIS A 312 18.42 13.57 5.48
N LEU A 313 18.81 13.49 6.75
CA LEU A 313 19.93 12.69 7.26
C LEU A 313 19.44 11.65 8.29
N SER A 314 18.16 11.31 8.27
CA SER A 314 17.56 10.36 9.19
C SER A 314 18.22 8.98 9.10
N GLY A 315 18.70 8.44 10.22
CA GLY A 315 19.46 7.19 10.29
C GLY A 315 20.94 7.28 9.88
N CYS A 316 21.46 8.48 9.62
CA CYS A 316 22.89 8.71 9.40
C CYS A 316 23.63 8.92 10.74
N ASN A 317 24.95 8.75 10.74
CA ASN A 317 25.82 9.03 11.89
C ASN A 317 26.17 10.53 11.99
N VAL A 318 25.13 11.35 12.19
CA VAL A 318 25.22 12.80 12.47
C VAL A 318 25.29 13.02 13.98
N LYS A 319 26.10 13.99 14.41
CA LYS A 319 26.40 14.32 15.82
C LYS A 319 26.20 15.82 16.08
N ASP A 320 26.29 16.24 17.34
CA ASP A 320 26.08 17.65 17.74
C ASP A 320 27.00 18.63 17.02
N ALA A 321 28.25 18.24 16.75
CA ALA A 321 29.22 19.04 15.99
C ALA A 321 28.78 19.39 14.55
N ASP A 322 27.83 18.65 13.98
CA ASP A 322 27.29 18.90 12.64
C ASP A 322 26.14 19.92 12.63
N VAL A 323 25.42 20.05 13.75
CA VAL A 323 24.20 20.88 13.88
C VAL A 323 24.46 22.36 13.56
N PRO A 324 25.55 23.02 14.03
CA PRO A 324 25.86 24.39 13.65
C PRO A 324 26.02 24.61 12.14
N HIS A 325 26.49 23.61 11.39
CA HIS A 325 26.62 23.69 9.94
C HIS A 325 25.28 23.57 9.20
N LEU A 326 24.35 22.77 9.75
CA LEU A 326 22.97 22.68 9.25
C LEU A 326 22.18 23.97 9.53
N ALA A 327 22.39 24.59 10.69
CA ALA A 327 21.76 25.86 11.07
C ALA A 327 22.14 27.04 10.17
N GLN A 328 23.30 26.98 9.51
CA GLN A 328 23.83 28.02 8.61
C GLN A 328 23.31 27.92 7.16
N LEU A 329 22.47 26.93 6.84
CA LEU A 329 21.88 26.80 5.50
C LEU A 329 20.89 27.97 5.23
N PRO A 330 21.12 28.83 4.23
CA PRO A 330 20.40 30.10 4.12
C PRO A 330 18.95 29.98 3.63
N CYS A 331 18.55 28.81 3.11
CA CYS A 331 17.21 28.55 2.56
C CYS A 331 16.53 27.32 3.17
N VAL A 332 17.07 26.72 4.24
CA VAL A 332 16.54 25.45 4.76
C VAL A 332 15.18 25.65 5.44
N GLU A 333 14.21 24.83 5.03
CA GLU A 333 12.85 24.77 5.57
C GLU A 333 12.60 23.44 6.31
N GLU A 334 13.21 22.34 5.87
CA GLU A 334 12.96 20.99 6.39
C GLU A 334 14.28 20.29 6.76
N LEU A 335 14.40 19.85 8.03
CA LEU A 335 15.49 19.03 8.54
C LEU A 335 14.95 17.73 9.13
N LEU A 336 15.25 16.60 8.48
CA LEU A 336 14.86 15.28 8.97
C LEU A 336 16.10 14.55 9.52
N LEU A 337 16.20 14.49 10.84
CA LEU A 337 17.33 14.02 11.65
C LEU A 337 16.92 12.87 12.60
N SER A 338 15.83 12.17 12.30
CA SER A 338 15.34 11.02 13.08
C SER A 338 16.37 9.89 13.14
N ARG A 339 16.46 9.17 14.26
CA ARG A 339 17.43 8.06 14.46
C ARG A 339 18.90 8.47 14.30
N THR A 340 19.26 9.68 14.70
CA THR A 340 20.66 10.17 14.78
C THR A 340 21.19 10.07 16.22
N ARG A 341 22.46 10.43 16.44
CA ARG A 341 23.10 10.47 17.77
C ARG A 341 23.24 11.90 18.31
N ILE A 342 22.36 12.78 17.86
CA ILE A 342 22.33 14.18 18.29
C ILE A 342 21.72 14.22 19.69
N THR A 343 22.37 14.93 20.60
CA THR A 343 21.95 15.25 21.97
C THR A 343 21.58 16.74 22.12
N ASN A 344 22.18 17.63 21.31
CA ASN A 344 21.94 19.07 21.37
C ASN A 344 21.70 19.66 19.98
N VAL A 345 20.56 20.36 19.82
CA VAL A 345 20.14 21.06 18.60
C VAL A 345 19.97 22.56 18.80
N GLN A 346 20.39 23.15 19.93
CA GLN A 346 20.21 24.59 20.23
C GLN A 346 20.73 25.49 19.10
N ALA A 347 21.81 25.09 18.43
CA ALA A 347 22.38 25.82 17.30
C ALA A 347 21.38 26.02 16.13
N LEU A 348 20.37 25.15 15.96
CA LEU A 348 19.31 25.31 14.96
C LEU A 348 18.48 26.60 15.16
N ALA A 349 18.49 27.22 16.34
CA ALA A 349 17.83 28.51 16.60
C ALA A 349 18.32 29.65 15.67
N ALA A 350 19.52 29.52 15.07
CA ALA A 350 20.03 30.43 14.05
C ALA A 350 19.37 30.24 12.67
N GLY A 351 18.83 29.06 12.37
CA GLY A 351 18.21 28.69 11.09
C GLY A 351 16.82 29.30 10.91
N LYS A 352 16.72 30.62 10.76
CA LYS A 352 15.44 31.37 10.76
C LYS A 352 14.45 30.99 9.65
N GLY A 353 14.85 30.20 8.66
CA GLY A 353 13.95 29.64 7.63
C GLY A 353 13.26 28.32 8.01
N LEU A 354 13.65 27.67 9.12
CA LEU A 354 13.19 26.33 9.47
C LEU A 354 11.68 26.26 9.76
N ARG A 355 11.02 25.25 9.19
CA ARG A 355 9.56 25.01 9.24
C ARG A 355 9.19 23.63 9.74
N ILE A 356 10.02 22.62 9.46
CA ILE A 356 9.84 21.24 9.89
C ILE A 356 11.16 20.71 10.44
N ILE A 357 11.15 20.26 11.68
CA ILE A 357 12.26 19.55 12.32
C ILE A 357 11.75 18.19 12.79
N GLN A 358 12.38 17.10 12.33
CA GLN A 358 12.14 15.75 12.85
C GLN A 358 13.39 15.22 13.52
N LEU A 359 13.29 14.90 14.81
CA LEU A 359 14.34 14.37 15.67
C LEU A 359 13.90 13.05 16.32
N SER A 360 12.83 12.41 15.80
CA SER A 360 12.26 11.22 16.41
C SER A 360 13.29 10.10 16.59
N ASN A 361 13.42 9.56 17.80
CA ASN A 361 14.42 8.54 18.15
C ASN A 361 15.88 9.04 18.00
N ALA A 362 16.13 10.34 18.15
CA ALA A 362 17.44 10.89 18.48
C ALA A 362 17.66 10.88 20.01
N GLN A 363 18.83 11.31 20.48
CA GLN A 363 19.23 11.29 21.90
C GLN A 363 19.09 12.67 22.58
N VAL A 364 18.26 13.55 22.02
CA VAL A 364 18.06 14.93 22.49
C VAL A 364 17.23 14.95 23.78
N ASP A 365 17.66 15.75 24.74
CA ASP A 365 16.96 16.02 26.01
C ASP A 365 16.34 17.43 26.02
N SER A 366 15.78 17.84 27.16
CA SER A 366 15.10 19.14 27.33
C SER A 366 16.03 20.33 27.09
N ASP A 367 17.28 20.27 27.59
CA ASP A 367 18.28 21.32 27.39
C ASP A 367 18.68 21.38 25.91
N GLY A 368 18.86 20.23 25.28
CA GLY A 368 19.25 20.10 23.89
C GLY A 368 18.31 20.76 22.87
N ILE A 369 17.03 20.95 23.19
CA ILE A 369 16.03 21.63 22.33
C ILE A 369 15.78 23.10 22.68
N ASP A 370 16.48 23.69 23.66
CA ASP A 370 16.31 25.12 23.94
C ASP A 370 16.67 26.00 22.72
N GLY A 371 16.06 27.18 22.65
CA GLY A 371 16.15 28.11 21.53
C GLY A 371 15.25 27.77 20.34
N LEU A 372 14.71 26.55 20.21
CA LEU A 372 13.80 26.19 19.11
C LEU A 372 12.48 27.00 19.14
N GLN A 373 12.04 27.47 20.31
CA GLN A 373 10.93 28.40 20.48
C GLN A 373 11.13 29.75 19.76
N THR A 374 12.37 30.12 19.44
CA THR A 374 12.73 31.39 18.76
C THR A 374 12.69 31.32 17.23
N LEU A 375 12.26 30.19 16.66
CA LEU A 375 12.16 29.99 15.21
C LEU A 375 10.81 30.54 14.69
N PRO A 376 10.81 31.58 13.85
CA PRO A 376 9.58 32.32 13.49
C PRO A 376 8.64 31.56 12.56
N TYR A 377 9.10 30.47 11.93
CA TYR A 377 8.31 29.69 10.96
C TYR A 377 8.23 28.20 11.31
N LEU A 378 8.70 27.76 12.48
CA LEU A 378 8.70 26.35 12.88
C LEU A 378 7.27 25.86 13.11
N THR A 379 6.66 25.26 12.08
CA THR A 379 5.29 24.75 12.10
C THR A 379 5.17 23.32 12.60
N ARG A 380 6.21 22.49 12.46
CA ARG A 380 6.19 21.08 12.87
C ARG A 380 7.47 20.69 13.58
N LEU A 381 7.32 20.13 14.78
CA LEU A 381 8.41 19.57 15.57
C LEU A 381 8.05 18.13 15.99
N ASP A 382 8.89 17.17 15.61
CA ASP A 382 8.76 15.77 16.05
C ASP A 382 9.94 15.37 16.93
N LEU A 383 9.65 15.14 18.22
CA LEU A 383 10.56 14.73 19.27
C LEU A 383 10.17 13.35 19.84
N SER A 384 9.36 12.56 19.13
CA SER A 384 8.92 11.26 19.64
C SER A 384 10.10 10.30 19.88
N SER A 385 10.05 9.49 20.95
CA SER A 385 11.13 8.58 21.35
C SER A 385 12.48 9.26 21.63
N THR A 386 12.49 10.51 22.08
CA THR A 386 13.68 11.23 22.59
C THR A 386 13.72 11.26 24.12
N LEU A 387 14.74 11.88 24.72
CA LEU A 387 14.94 11.97 26.18
C LEU A 387 14.28 13.21 26.82
N VAL A 388 13.56 14.01 26.04
CA VAL A 388 12.91 15.25 26.49
C VAL A 388 11.92 15.00 27.63
N SER A 389 12.03 15.79 28.70
CA SER A 389 11.20 15.73 29.92
C SER A 389 10.45 17.04 30.22
N ASP A 390 10.95 18.18 29.74
CA ASP A 390 10.35 19.51 29.87
C ASP A 390 10.39 20.22 28.50
N VAL A 391 9.27 20.84 28.12
CA VAL A 391 9.09 21.64 26.91
C VAL A 391 8.38 22.98 27.19
N ASN A 392 8.33 23.42 28.45
CA ASN A 392 7.57 24.59 28.88
C ASN A 392 7.97 25.89 28.15
N PHE A 393 9.24 26.01 27.76
CA PHE A 393 9.76 27.11 26.93
C PHE A 393 9.19 27.11 25.50
N LEU A 394 8.76 25.97 24.94
CA LEU A 394 8.06 25.93 23.65
C LEU A 394 6.74 26.71 23.70
N GLY A 395 6.15 26.92 24.88
CA GLY A 395 4.99 27.80 25.09
C GLY A 395 5.17 29.26 24.63
N GLN A 396 6.39 29.67 24.28
CA GLN A 396 6.69 30.99 23.69
C GLN A 396 6.67 30.99 22.15
N SER A 397 6.57 29.83 21.49
CA SER A 397 6.57 29.75 20.02
C SER A 397 5.28 30.35 19.43
N GLN A 398 5.45 31.19 18.41
CA GLN A 398 4.33 31.83 17.71
C GLN A 398 3.90 31.06 16.44
N SER A 399 4.60 29.97 16.08
CA SER A 399 4.44 29.31 14.78
C SER A 399 4.08 27.82 14.83
N LEU A 400 4.18 27.18 16.00
CA LEU A 400 4.09 25.72 16.11
C LEU A 400 2.66 25.21 15.98
N ILE A 401 2.41 24.43 14.91
CA ILE A 401 1.08 23.86 14.57
C ILE A 401 0.99 22.38 14.95
N TYR A 402 2.10 21.64 14.86
CA TYR A 402 2.18 20.21 15.16
C TYR A 402 3.36 19.94 16.10
N LEU A 403 3.09 19.28 17.23
CA LEU A 403 4.08 18.83 18.20
C LEU A 403 3.87 17.35 18.51
N ASN A 404 4.91 16.54 18.32
CA ASN A 404 4.90 15.12 18.68
C ASN A 404 5.96 14.84 19.75
N LEU A 405 5.49 14.41 20.92
CA LEU A 405 6.25 14.06 22.12
C LEU A 405 5.93 12.62 22.56
N ALA A 406 5.40 11.77 21.67
CA ALA A 406 5.06 10.41 22.03
C ALA A 406 6.31 9.60 22.45
N LYS A 407 6.22 8.80 23.53
CA LYS A 407 7.31 7.97 24.07
C LYS A 407 8.55 8.75 24.52
N THR A 408 8.40 9.91 25.14
CA THR A 408 9.51 10.66 25.74
C THR A 408 9.52 10.48 27.27
N HIS A 409 10.01 11.47 28.02
CA HIS A 409 10.01 11.48 29.49
C HIS A 409 9.15 12.63 30.06
N VAL A 410 8.28 13.22 29.25
CA VAL A 410 7.45 14.36 29.69
C VAL A 410 6.40 13.94 30.73
N THR A 411 6.23 14.81 31.73
CA THR A 411 5.19 14.73 32.77
C THR A 411 4.15 15.83 32.55
N SER A 412 3.09 15.87 33.36
CA SER A 412 2.11 16.98 33.35
C SER A 412 2.79 18.34 33.54
N GLU A 413 3.75 18.43 34.48
CA GLU A 413 4.50 19.66 34.79
C GLU A 413 5.39 20.10 33.62
N GLY A 414 6.06 19.14 32.96
CA GLY A 414 6.95 19.40 31.82
C GLY A 414 6.25 19.89 30.55
N ILE A 415 4.91 19.88 30.48
CA ILE A 415 4.12 20.32 29.32
C ILE A 415 3.11 21.44 29.63
N ALA A 416 3.02 21.90 30.88
CA ALA A 416 2.00 22.87 31.31
C ALA A 416 2.03 24.18 30.48
N GLY A 417 3.22 24.62 30.06
CA GLY A 417 3.45 25.79 29.22
C GLY A 417 2.91 25.69 27.80
N LEU A 418 2.59 24.47 27.29
CA LEU A 418 2.02 24.29 25.95
C LEU A 418 0.62 24.92 25.81
N SER A 419 -0.08 25.15 26.92
CA SER A 419 -1.35 25.91 26.99
C SER A 419 -1.27 27.31 26.36
N ARG A 420 -0.08 27.90 26.31
CA ARG A 420 0.18 29.26 25.78
C ARG A 420 0.33 29.30 24.25
N LEU A 421 0.43 28.15 23.58
CA LEU A 421 0.59 28.06 22.13
C LEU A 421 -0.70 28.40 21.40
N LEU A 422 -0.78 29.62 20.87
CA LEU A 422 -1.96 30.11 20.14
C LEU A 422 -2.19 29.44 18.76
N THR A 423 -1.19 28.72 18.25
CA THR A 423 -1.19 28.11 16.90
C THR A 423 -1.20 26.58 16.89
N LEU A 424 -1.10 25.92 18.06
CA LEU A 424 -0.97 24.47 18.12
C LEU A 424 -2.29 23.77 17.81
N GLU A 425 -2.35 23.09 16.66
CA GLU A 425 -3.54 22.36 16.21
C GLU A 425 -3.46 20.85 16.51
N HIS A 426 -2.25 20.29 16.59
CA HIS A 426 -2.05 18.85 16.75
C HIS A 426 -0.98 18.54 17.81
N LEU A 427 -1.36 17.82 18.86
CA LEU A 427 -0.49 17.44 19.97
C LEU A 427 -0.54 15.92 20.21
N MET A 428 0.62 15.27 20.11
CA MET A 428 0.77 13.82 20.33
C MET A 428 1.61 13.58 21.59
N LEU A 429 1.02 12.99 22.62
CA LEU A 429 1.59 12.77 23.95
C LEU A 429 1.59 11.29 24.37
N ASN A 430 1.36 10.38 23.43
CA ASN A 430 1.17 8.95 23.68
C ASN A 430 2.33 8.30 24.42
N ASN A 431 2.05 7.30 25.25
CA ASN A 431 3.05 6.51 25.99
C ASN A 431 3.98 7.35 26.90
N ASN A 432 3.44 8.37 27.59
CA ASN A 432 4.16 9.18 28.58
C ASN A 432 3.52 9.08 29.98
N ASN A 433 4.25 9.50 31.01
CA ASN A 433 3.79 9.49 32.40
C ASN A 433 2.98 10.75 32.76
N ILE A 434 2.03 11.12 31.89
CA ILE A 434 1.16 12.29 32.07
C ILE A 434 -0.12 11.86 32.78
N ARG A 435 -0.54 12.62 33.79
CA ARG A 435 -1.74 12.37 34.59
C ARG A 435 -2.78 13.48 34.52
N ASP A 436 -2.32 14.71 34.29
CA ASP A 436 -3.14 15.90 34.22
C ASP A 436 -2.82 16.66 32.93
N VAL A 437 -3.86 17.07 32.22
CA VAL A 437 -3.79 17.92 31.03
C VAL A 437 -4.85 19.03 31.07
N SER A 438 -5.48 19.28 32.20
CA SER A 438 -6.55 20.27 32.40
C SER A 438 -6.16 21.68 31.93
N PHE A 439 -4.89 22.07 32.09
CA PHE A 439 -4.32 23.32 31.56
C PHE A 439 -4.44 23.47 30.04
N LEU A 440 -4.61 22.38 29.28
CA LEU A 440 -4.88 22.45 27.84
C LEU A 440 -6.30 22.95 27.54
N ALA A 441 -7.23 22.98 28.50
CA ALA A 441 -8.60 23.49 28.31
C ALA A 441 -8.65 24.94 27.80
N GLU A 442 -7.59 25.72 28.03
CA GLU A 442 -7.44 27.10 27.56
C GLU A 442 -6.83 27.19 26.14
N SER A 443 -6.60 26.07 25.45
CA SER A 443 -6.07 26.08 24.07
C SER A 443 -7.16 26.43 23.06
N HIS A 444 -6.95 27.54 22.34
CA HIS A 444 -7.92 28.09 21.39
C HIS A 444 -7.77 27.53 19.96
N SER A 445 -6.78 26.67 19.72
CA SER A 445 -6.44 26.15 18.39
C SER A 445 -6.39 24.62 18.29
N LEU A 446 -6.37 23.90 19.42
CA LEU A 446 -6.14 22.46 19.43
C LEU A 446 -7.31 21.70 18.77
N LYS A 447 -7.00 20.94 17.71
CA LYS A 447 -7.94 20.11 16.93
C LYS A 447 -7.72 18.62 17.15
N THR A 448 -6.48 18.19 17.31
CA THR A 448 -6.13 16.79 17.56
C THR A 448 -5.30 16.65 18.82
N LEU A 449 -5.74 15.81 19.74
CA LEU A 449 -5.02 15.47 20.96
C LEU A 449 -4.95 13.94 21.10
N SER A 450 -3.74 13.40 21.21
CA SER A 450 -3.51 11.97 21.41
C SER A 450 -2.80 11.77 22.74
N LEU A 451 -3.47 11.07 23.66
CA LEU A 451 -3.05 10.75 25.03
C LEU A 451 -2.99 9.24 25.26
N GLN A 452 -2.90 8.45 24.19
CA GLN A 452 -2.96 6.98 24.25
C GLN A 452 -1.88 6.43 25.19
N SER A 453 -2.27 5.51 26.08
CA SER A 453 -1.37 4.88 27.05
C SER A 453 -0.63 5.88 27.95
N THR A 454 -1.34 6.90 28.43
CA THR A 454 -0.90 7.80 29.52
C THR A 454 -1.64 7.46 30.83
N LEU A 455 -1.34 8.15 31.92
CA LEU A 455 -1.99 7.97 33.22
C LEU A 455 -3.15 8.97 33.47
N VAL A 456 -3.60 9.69 32.42
CA VAL A 456 -4.72 10.63 32.50
C VAL A 456 -5.98 9.92 32.98
N ASP A 457 -6.61 10.46 34.00
CA ASP A 457 -7.96 10.09 34.45
C ASP A 457 -8.93 11.24 34.24
N SER A 458 -10.17 11.09 34.72
CA SER A 458 -11.22 12.08 34.49
C SER A 458 -10.98 13.43 35.15
N ALA A 459 -10.19 13.49 36.24
CA ALA A 459 -9.79 14.78 36.82
C ALA A 459 -8.76 15.48 35.90
N GLY A 460 -7.88 14.71 35.25
CA GLY A 460 -6.94 15.24 34.26
C GLY A 460 -7.58 15.81 32.98
N LEU A 461 -8.90 15.67 32.80
CA LEU A 461 -9.69 16.24 31.70
C LEU A 461 -10.58 17.42 32.12
N GLU A 462 -10.47 17.90 33.36
CA GLU A 462 -11.33 18.98 33.88
C GLU A 462 -11.30 20.21 32.97
N GLY A 463 -12.50 20.71 32.61
CA GLY A 463 -12.65 21.89 31.77
C GLY A 463 -12.53 21.66 30.27
N PHE A 464 -12.30 20.43 29.80
CA PHE A 464 -12.18 20.13 28.37
C PHE A 464 -13.41 20.54 27.55
N GLY A 465 -14.59 20.70 28.17
CA GLY A 465 -15.76 21.30 27.52
C GLY A 465 -15.53 22.71 26.93
N ARG A 466 -14.45 23.41 27.33
CA ARG A 466 -14.02 24.69 26.74
C ARG A 466 -13.26 24.55 25.41
N LEU A 467 -12.76 23.36 25.06
CA LEU A 467 -12.00 23.08 23.84
C LEU A 467 -12.88 23.02 22.58
N GLN A 468 -13.47 24.15 22.22
CA GLN A 468 -14.41 24.27 21.10
C GLN A 468 -13.80 23.96 19.73
N THR A 469 -12.47 23.94 19.58
CA THR A 469 -11.78 23.53 18.35
C THR A 469 -11.50 22.03 18.23
N LEU A 470 -11.64 21.27 19.32
CA LEU A 470 -11.24 19.86 19.37
C LEU A 470 -12.11 19.02 18.43
N GLN A 471 -11.44 18.14 17.66
CA GLN A 471 -12.02 17.37 16.55
C GLN A 471 -11.72 15.88 16.66
N ASP A 472 -10.52 15.52 17.08
CA ASP A 472 -10.06 14.13 17.21
C ASP A 472 -9.33 13.97 18.55
N LEU A 473 -9.89 13.13 19.43
CA LEU A 473 -9.33 12.85 20.76
C LEU A 473 -9.12 11.34 20.93
N SER A 474 -7.90 10.94 21.26
CA SER A 474 -7.59 9.56 21.67
C SER A 474 -7.16 9.51 23.13
N LEU A 475 -7.95 8.77 23.91
CA LEU A 475 -7.79 8.42 25.32
C LEU A 475 -7.63 6.90 25.48
N ALA A 476 -7.25 6.19 24.40
CA ALA A 476 -7.11 4.74 24.42
C ALA A 476 -6.07 4.28 25.46
N HIS A 477 -6.40 3.27 26.27
CA HIS A 477 -5.56 2.73 27.34
C HIS A 477 -5.13 3.77 28.38
N THR A 478 -6.00 4.75 28.68
CA THR A 478 -5.84 5.71 29.79
C THR A 478 -6.67 5.29 31.01
N ARG A 479 -6.67 6.12 32.07
CA ARG A 479 -7.36 5.86 33.34
C ARG A 479 -8.70 6.59 33.48
N VAL A 480 -9.24 7.15 32.40
CA VAL A 480 -10.53 7.87 32.42
C VAL A 480 -11.68 6.91 32.74
N THR A 481 -12.56 7.32 33.66
CA THR A 481 -13.80 6.61 34.04
C THR A 481 -15.05 7.34 33.59
N SER A 482 -14.94 8.66 33.41
CA SER A 482 -15.93 9.54 32.80
C SER A 482 -15.28 10.52 31.82
N VAL A 483 -16.00 10.81 30.74
CA VAL A 483 -15.68 11.83 29.74
C VAL A 483 -16.87 12.76 29.48
N THR A 484 -17.81 12.86 30.43
CA THR A 484 -19.03 13.70 30.35
C THR A 484 -18.73 15.17 30.05
N GLU A 485 -17.58 15.69 30.47
CA GLU A 485 -17.05 17.03 30.10
C GLU A 485 -17.05 17.27 28.58
N LEU A 486 -16.81 16.23 27.78
CA LEU A 486 -16.70 16.32 26.32
C LEU A 486 -18.03 16.57 25.61
N GLN A 487 -19.18 16.49 26.30
CA GLN A 487 -20.50 16.77 25.70
C GLN A 487 -20.63 18.19 25.13
N HIS A 488 -19.74 19.10 25.53
CA HIS A 488 -19.68 20.49 25.05
C HIS A 488 -18.68 20.68 23.89
N CYS A 489 -17.88 19.68 23.53
CA CYS A 489 -16.91 19.77 22.44
C CYS A 489 -17.58 19.62 21.06
N HIS A 490 -18.38 20.61 20.64
CA HIS A 490 -19.27 20.52 19.47
C HIS A 490 -18.59 20.26 18.10
N ASN A 491 -17.26 20.32 18.02
CA ASN A 491 -16.49 19.95 16.83
C ASN A 491 -15.89 18.53 16.86
N LEU A 492 -16.01 17.80 17.98
CA LEU A 492 -15.47 16.46 18.16
C LEU A 492 -16.19 15.49 17.20
N TRP A 493 -15.43 14.91 16.28
CA TRP A 493 -15.93 13.95 15.29
C TRP A 493 -15.35 12.54 15.45
N ARG A 494 -14.21 12.42 16.13
CA ARG A 494 -13.60 11.14 16.49
C ARG A 494 -13.24 11.13 17.96
N LEU A 495 -13.68 10.08 18.66
CA LEU A 495 -13.32 9.80 20.05
C LEU A 495 -12.91 8.33 20.18
N ASP A 496 -11.74 8.10 20.74
CA ASP A 496 -11.17 6.77 20.94
C ASP A 496 -10.91 6.54 22.43
N LEU A 497 -11.71 5.64 23.02
CA LEU A 497 -11.71 5.28 24.44
C LEU A 497 -11.27 3.82 24.66
N GLN A 498 -10.72 3.16 23.63
CA GLN A 498 -10.41 1.73 23.69
C GLN A 498 -9.52 1.40 24.90
N GLY A 499 -9.95 0.48 25.77
CA GLY A 499 -9.15 0.06 26.93
C GLY A 499 -9.05 1.10 28.06
N SER A 500 -9.94 2.10 28.08
CA SER A 500 -10.17 2.94 29.26
C SER A 500 -11.23 2.33 30.19
N PHE A 501 -11.40 2.90 31.38
CA PHE A 501 -12.32 2.40 32.42
C PHE A 501 -13.67 3.13 32.38
N VAL A 502 -14.08 3.64 31.22
CA VAL A 502 -15.39 4.29 31.07
C VAL A 502 -16.51 3.27 31.20
N ASP A 503 -17.50 3.62 32.01
CA ASP A 503 -18.76 2.89 32.13
C ASP A 503 -19.89 3.61 31.37
N GLN A 504 -21.12 3.10 31.52
CA GLN A 504 -22.31 3.67 30.90
C GLN A 504 -22.62 5.12 31.34
N ALA A 505 -22.32 5.48 32.60
CA ALA A 505 -22.49 6.84 33.08
C ALA A 505 -21.36 7.76 32.58
N GLY A 506 -20.15 7.21 32.45
CA GLY A 506 -18.97 7.91 31.97
C GLY A 506 -19.05 8.40 30.53
N ILE A 507 -19.86 7.77 29.68
CA ILE A 507 -20.09 8.18 28.29
C ILE A 507 -21.36 9.03 28.06
N ALA A 508 -22.08 9.39 29.13
CA ALA A 508 -23.33 10.15 29.01
C ALA A 508 -23.09 11.57 28.44
N GLY A 509 -24.02 12.05 27.61
CA GLY A 509 -23.94 13.35 26.95
C GLY A 509 -23.22 13.31 25.59
N LEU A 510 -22.41 12.29 25.31
CA LEU A 510 -21.77 12.11 23.99
C LEU A 510 -22.79 11.94 22.86
N GLU A 511 -24.00 11.44 23.16
CA GLU A 511 -25.08 11.27 22.18
C GLU A 511 -25.54 12.60 21.54
N ARG A 512 -25.24 13.73 22.20
CA ARG A 512 -25.67 15.09 21.83
C ARG A 512 -24.65 15.81 20.94
N LEU A 513 -23.48 15.23 20.72
CA LEU A 513 -22.42 15.85 19.93
C LEU A 513 -22.81 15.86 18.45
N PRO A 514 -23.00 17.04 17.81
CA PRO A 514 -23.60 17.13 16.47
C PRO A 514 -22.67 16.68 15.34
N LYS A 515 -21.44 16.26 15.65
CA LYS A 515 -20.42 15.84 14.68
C LYS A 515 -19.73 14.54 15.04
N LEU A 516 -20.08 13.88 16.16
CA LEU A 516 -19.41 12.65 16.59
C LEU A 516 -19.74 11.53 15.60
N ARG A 517 -18.78 11.21 14.73
CA ARG A 517 -18.93 10.25 13.62
C ARG A 517 -18.28 8.91 13.91
N ILE A 518 -17.16 8.89 14.65
CA ILE A 518 -16.44 7.67 15.01
C ILE A 518 -16.28 7.59 16.52
N LEU A 519 -16.76 6.50 17.12
CA LEU A 519 -16.55 6.17 18.53
C LEU A 519 -16.00 4.75 18.68
N LEU A 520 -14.88 4.63 19.41
CA LEU A 520 -14.24 3.35 19.73
C LEU A 520 -14.34 3.09 21.25
N LEU A 521 -15.09 2.07 21.65
CA LEU A 521 -15.34 1.65 23.05
C LEU A 521 -14.82 0.23 23.36
N SER A 522 -14.03 -0.37 22.47
CA SER A 522 -13.45 -1.71 22.66
C SER A 522 -12.72 -1.84 24.00
N LYS A 523 -12.98 -2.89 24.78
CA LYS A 523 -12.40 -3.15 26.11
C LYS A 523 -12.69 -2.04 27.15
N THR A 524 -13.91 -1.51 27.15
CA THR A 524 -14.44 -0.63 28.20
C THR A 524 -15.51 -1.34 29.02
N ASP A 525 -15.90 -0.74 30.15
CA ASP A 525 -16.94 -1.22 31.09
C ASP A 525 -18.35 -0.71 30.71
N VAL A 526 -18.52 -0.23 29.48
CA VAL A 526 -19.82 0.19 28.92
C VAL A 526 -20.72 -1.04 28.71
N ALA A 527 -21.66 -1.27 29.63
CA ALA A 527 -22.56 -2.43 29.62
C ALA A 527 -23.80 -2.27 28.72
N SER A 528 -24.18 -1.03 28.39
CA SER A 528 -25.35 -0.65 27.59
C SER A 528 -24.90 0.23 26.41
N LEU A 529 -25.63 0.22 25.30
CA LEU A 529 -25.39 1.15 24.19
C LEU A 529 -26.59 2.08 23.95
N GLU A 530 -27.63 2.01 24.78
CA GLU A 530 -28.91 2.69 24.54
C GLU A 530 -28.78 4.22 24.42
N LEU A 531 -27.91 4.85 25.24
CA LEU A 531 -27.67 6.29 25.17
C LEU A 531 -26.96 6.69 23.88
N ILE A 532 -25.81 6.07 23.59
CA ILE A 532 -24.95 6.51 22.48
C ILE A 532 -25.58 6.28 21.10
N LEU A 533 -26.43 5.25 20.99
CA LEU A 533 -27.15 4.92 19.76
C LEU A 533 -28.28 5.91 19.41
N LYS A 534 -28.64 6.82 20.34
CA LYS A 534 -29.53 7.96 20.06
C LYS A 534 -28.83 9.08 19.28
N SER A 535 -27.51 9.00 19.09
CA SER A 535 -26.76 9.97 18.29
C SER A 535 -27.18 9.93 16.81
N GLU A 536 -27.56 11.09 16.27
CA GLU A 536 -27.87 11.26 14.84
C GLU A 536 -26.60 11.38 13.97
N SER A 537 -25.43 11.69 14.55
CA SER A 537 -24.18 11.89 13.79
C SER A 537 -23.27 10.67 13.71
N LEU A 538 -23.52 9.64 14.54
CA LEU A 538 -22.62 8.50 14.67
C LEU A 538 -22.70 7.60 13.44
N GLU A 539 -21.60 7.53 12.70
CA GLU A 539 -21.44 6.71 11.49
C GLU A 539 -20.77 5.36 11.82
N GLN A 540 -19.76 5.37 12.69
CA GLN A 540 -18.95 4.20 13.00
C GLN A 540 -18.87 3.95 14.51
N LEU A 541 -19.31 2.76 14.92
CA LEU A 541 -19.25 2.29 16.30
C LEU A 541 -18.44 0.99 16.37
N GLU A 542 -17.35 1.01 17.14
CA GLU A 542 -16.57 -0.19 17.45
C GLU A 542 -16.61 -0.50 18.95
N VAL A 543 -17.04 -1.70 19.29
CA VAL A 543 -16.94 -2.27 20.64
C VAL A 543 -16.50 -3.73 20.52
N LYS A 544 -15.27 -4.05 20.95
CA LYS A 544 -14.73 -5.41 20.94
C LYS A 544 -14.28 -5.82 22.32
N PHE A 545 -14.56 -7.06 22.72
CA PHE A 545 -14.17 -7.62 24.02
C PHE A 545 -14.68 -6.77 25.22
N SER A 546 -15.98 -6.45 25.22
CA SER A 546 -16.66 -5.71 26.29
C SER A 546 -17.92 -6.44 26.73
N HIS A 547 -18.29 -6.27 28.00
CA HIS A 547 -19.45 -6.92 28.61
C HIS A 547 -20.76 -6.16 28.34
N VAL A 548 -21.05 -5.85 27.07
CA VAL A 548 -22.37 -5.36 26.65
C VAL A 548 -23.38 -6.49 26.90
N ASN A 549 -24.19 -6.35 27.95
CA ASN A 549 -24.97 -7.45 28.54
C ASN A 549 -26.48 -7.32 28.32
N GLU A 550 -26.91 -6.29 27.59
CA GLU A 550 -28.30 -6.10 27.22
C GLU A 550 -28.73 -7.08 26.12
N LYS A 551 -29.90 -7.72 26.32
CA LYS A 551 -30.53 -8.50 25.26
C LYS A 551 -30.72 -7.65 24.01
N SER A 552 -31.35 -6.48 24.18
CA SER A 552 -31.73 -5.54 23.12
C SER A 552 -30.83 -4.30 23.12
N ALA A 553 -29.51 -4.50 23.04
CA ALA A 553 -28.49 -3.44 23.11
C ALA A 553 -28.68 -2.29 22.11
N PHE A 554 -29.49 -2.50 21.07
CA PHE A 554 -29.77 -1.52 20.01
C PHE A 554 -31.09 -0.74 20.14
N PHE A 555 -31.80 -0.81 21.28
CA PHE A 555 -33.09 -0.13 21.45
C PHE A 555 -33.06 1.38 21.17
N GLY A 556 -31.92 2.05 21.41
CA GLY A 556 -31.71 3.48 21.14
C GLY A 556 -31.62 3.88 19.66
N VAL A 557 -31.44 2.93 18.73
CA VAL A 557 -31.33 3.21 17.29
C VAL A 557 -32.67 3.68 16.71
N THR A 558 -32.61 4.72 15.88
CA THR A 558 -33.79 5.28 15.20
C THR A 558 -33.61 5.37 13.68
N LYS A 559 -34.65 5.78 12.95
CA LYS A 559 -34.56 6.04 11.50
C LYS A 559 -33.69 7.25 11.13
N ALA A 560 -33.25 8.04 12.12
CA ALA A 560 -32.35 9.17 11.97
C ALA A 560 -30.87 8.82 12.21
N SER A 561 -30.58 7.65 12.78
CA SER A 561 -29.21 7.20 13.07
C SER A 561 -28.38 7.06 11.77
N ALA A 562 -27.22 7.71 11.74
CA ALA A 562 -26.31 7.74 10.59
C ALA A 562 -25.38 6.51 10.46
N LEU A 563 -25.59 5.46 11.27
CA LEU A 563 -24.69 4.31 11.37
C LEU A 563 -24.47 3.63 10.01
N THR A 564 -23.21 3.58 9.58
CA THR A 564 -22.71 2.92 8.37
C THR A 564 -21.90 1.66 8.68
N ASP A 565 -21.14 1.68 9.78
CA ASP A 565 -20.22 0.60 10.16
C ASP A 565 -20.41 0.26 11.66
N VAL A 566 -20.84 -0.96 11.94
CA VAL A 566 -21.04 -1.44 13.31
C VAL A 566 -20.21 -2.70 13.54
N THR A 567 -19.32 -2.66 14.54
CA THR A 567 -18.50 -3.80 14.95
C THR A 567 -18.65 -4.08 16.43
N LEU A 568 -19.23 -5.24 16.76
CA LEU A 568 -19.55 -5.72 18.11
C LEU A 568 -19.04 -7.17 18.30
N THR A 569 -17.72 -7.36 18.41
CA THR A 569 -17.16 -8.72 18.49
C THR A 569 -16.79 -9.11 19.91
N HIS A 570 -16.94 -10.40 20.25
CA HIS A 570 -16.69 -10.90 21.60
C HIS A 570 -17.52 -10.14 22.66
N CYS A 571 -18.82 -9.98 22.36
CA CYS A 571 -19.79 -9.25 23.17
C CYS A 571 -21.05 -10.11 23.38
N ASP A 572 -21.74 -9.95 24.50
CA ASP A 572 -22.85 -10.82 24.92
C ASP A 572 -24.23 -10.46 24.32
N VAL A 573 -24.24 -9.60 23.30
CA VAL A 573 -25.44 -9.14 22.59
C VAL A 573 -26.15 -10.31 21.91
N SER A 574 -27.48 -10.34 22.01
CA SER A 574 -28.33 -11.41 21.44
C SER A 574 -29.41 -10.93 20.47
N ASP A 575 -29.82 -9.66 20.55
CA ASP A 575 -30.76 -9.00 19.64
C ASP A 575 -30.14 -7.72 19.05
N ILE A 576 -30.12 -7.64 17.72
CA ILE A 576 -29.64 -6.49 16.93
C ILE A 576 -30.69 -5.98 15.94
N ASN A 577 -31.97 -6.35 16.11
CA ASN A 577 -33.07 -6.09 15.18
C ASN A 577 -33.22 -4.61 14.79
N ASN A 578 -33.04 -3.70 15.75
CA ASN A 578 -33.16 -2.25 15.53
C ASN A 578 -32.17 -1.69 14.49
N LEU A 579 -31.04 -2.37 14.23
CA LEU A 579 -30.12 -2.00 13.14
C LEU A 579 -30.77 -2.04 11.75
N GLY A 580 -31.89 -2.76 11.60
CA GLY A 580 -32.76 -2.68 10.42
C GLY A 580 -33.21 -1.28 10.04
N MET A 581 -33.25 -0.34 11.01
CA MET A 581 -33.69 1.04 10.81
C MET A 581 -32.61 1.93 10.18
N CYS A 582 -31.33 1.53 10.24
CA CYS A 582 -30.18 2.27 9.73
C CYS A 582 -30.08 2.16 8.20
N LYS A 583 -30.64 3.13 7.48
CA LYS A 583 -30.69 3.13 6.00
C LYS A 583 -29.33 3.11 5.31
N GLU A 584 -28.29 3.60 5.98
CA GLU A 584 -26.92 3.68 5.45
C GLU A 584 -25.98 2.59 6.00
N LEU A 585 -26.49 1.65 6.81
CA LEU A 585 -25.70 0.54 7.35
C LEU A 585 -25.17 -0.33 6.21
N ARG A 586 -23.84 -0.50 6.16
CA ARG A 586 -23.10 -1.19 5.09
C ARG A 586 -22.29 -2.34 5.62
N LEU A 587 -21.63 -2.15 6.76
CA LEU A 587 -20.81 -3.16 7.43
C LEU A 587 -21.40 -3.47 8.80
N LEU A 588 -21.67 -4.75 9.03
CA LEU A 588 -22.10 -5.30 10.31
C LEU A 588 -21.21 -6.49 10.67
N ASN A 589 -20.45 -6.38 11.76
CA ASN A 589 -19.67 -7.49 12.30
C ASN A 589 -20.05 -7.74 13.76
N VAL A 590 -20.60 -8.92 14.03
CA VAL A 590 -20.94 -9.41 15.38
C VAL A 590 -20.29 -10.78 15.65
N TRP A 591 -19.10 -11.01 15.11
CA TRP A 591 -18.34 -12.26 15.31
C TRP A 591 -18.15 -12.58 16.80
N SER A 592 -18.40 -13.83 17.18
CA SER A 592 -18.31 -14.32 18.55
C SER A 592 -19.25 -13.54 19.48
N SER A 593 -20.55 -13.58 19.16
CA SER A 593 -21.62 -12.97 19.95
C SER A 593 -22.79 -13.95 20.15
N LYS A 594 -23.71 -13.62 21.05
CA LYS A 594 -24.88 -14.45 21.39
C LYS A 594 -26.08 -14.22 20.47
N VAL A 595 -25.86 -13.59 19.30
CA VAL A 595 -26.92 -13.29 18.33
C VAL A 595 -27.59 -14.57 17.81
N THR A 596 -28.91 -14.55 17.77
CA THR A 596 -29.78 -15.65 17.31
C THR A 596 -30.53 -15.25 16.04
N SER A 597 -31.24 -16.19 15.39
CA SER A 597 -32.09 -15.87 14.25
C SER A 597 -33.24 -14.89 14.58
N GLU A 598 -33.81 -14.98 15.78
CA GLU A 598 -34.80 -13.99 16.25
C GLU A 598 -34.19 -12.60 16.41
N GLY A 599 -32.91 -12.54 16.81
CA GLY A 599 -32.14 -11.31 16.98
C GLY A 599 -31.69 -10.62 15.67
N ILE A 600 -31.93 -11.22 14.50
CA ILE A 600 -31.63 -10.61 13.18
C ILE A 600 -32.87 -10.41 12.29
N ALA A 601 -34.06 -10.77 12.74
CA ALA A 601 -35.33 -10.64 12.00
C ALA A 601 -35.56 -9.23 11.41
N GLY A 602 -35.18 -8.18 12.13
CA GLY A 602 -35.32 -6.78 11.71
C GLY A 602 -34.31 -6.32 10.66
N LEU A 603 -33.21 -7.05 10.44
CA LEU A 603 -32.18 -6.67 9.45
C LEU A 603 -32.69 -6.67 8.01
N CYS A 604 -33.87 -7.23 7.75
CA CYS A 604 -34.52 -7.24 6.43
C CYS A 604 -34.80 -5.83 5.86
N GLU A 605 -34.85 -4.79 6.70
CA GLU A 605 -34.98 -3.39 6.29
C GLU A 605 -33.65 -2.66 6.04
N ALA A 606 -32.50 -3.24 6.43
CA ALA A 606 -31.16 -2.66 6.24
C ALA A 606 -30.63 -2.85 4.80
N ARG A 607 -31.38 -2.35 3.81
CA ARG A 607 -31.16 -2.52 2.35
C ARG A 607 -29.85 -1.93 1.79
N SER A 608 -28.99 -1.40 2.65
CA SER A 608 -27.65 -0.91 2.30
C SER A 608 -26.51 -1.85 2.69
N LEU A 609 -26.80 -2.93 3.44
CA LEU A 609 -25.82 -3.92 3.88
C LEU A 609 -25.04 -4.50 2.71
N GLN A 610 -23.72 -4.54 2.87
CA GLN A 610 -22.72 -5.00 1.91
C GLN A 610 -21.83 -6.09 2.52
N GLU A 611 -21.45 -5.94 3.77
CA GLU A 611 -20.62 -6.92 4.49
C GLU A 611 -21.29 -7.29 5.82
N VAL A 612 -21.56 -8.58 6.00
CA VAL A 612 -22.22 -9.13 7.21
C VAL A 612 -21.38 -10.28 7.74
N ASP A 613 -20.92 -10.16 8.98
CA ASP A 613 -20.16 -11.20 9.69
C ASP A 613 -20.91 -11.62 10.96
N LEU A 614 -21.44 -12.85 10.92
CA LEU A 614 -22.14 -13.55 12.00
C LEU A 614 -21.36 -14.81 12.40
N ALA A 615 -20.03 -14.83 12.23
CA ALA A 615 -19.23 -15.97 12.63
C ALA A 615 -19.37 -16.27 14.14
N GLU A 616 -19.34 -17.55 14.52
CA GLU A 616 -19.45 -18.01 15.91
C GLU A 616 -20.68 -17.43 16.65
N THR A 617 -21.82 -17.35 15.96
CA THR A 617 -23.13 -16.96 16.52
C THR A 617 -24.13 -18.13 16.55
N ALA A 618 -25.25 -17.95 17.25
CA ALA A 618 -26.33 -18.92 17.37
C ALA A 618 -27.40 -18.81 16.26
N VAL A 619 -27.11 -18.13 15.15
CA VAL A 619 -28.01 -17.99 14.00
C VAL A 619 -28.19 -19.34 13.28
N THR A 620 -29.44 -19.76 13.07
CA THR A 620 -29.83 -21.03 12.41
C THR A 620 -30.54 -20.85 11.07
N ASP A 621 -31.26 -19.74 10.93
CA ASP A 621 -31.92 -19.24 9.74
C ASP A 621 -31.37 -17.84 9.42
N ILE A 622 -31.07 -17.62 8.14
CA ILE A 622 -30.54 -16.37 7.56
C ILE A 622 -31.57 -15.65 6.68
N SER A 623 -32.82 -16.13 6.64
CA SER A 623 -33.90 -15.56 5.81
C SER A 623 -34.08 -14.03 5.91
N PRO A 624 -33.86 -13.36 7.07
CA PRO A 624 -33.95 -11.90 7.15
C PRO A 624 -32.92 -11.16 6.29
N LEU A 625 -31.75 -11.75 6.03
CA LEU A 625 -30.68 -11.12 5.24
C LEU A 625 -30.95 -11.17 3.73
N LEU A 626 -31.88 -12.01 3.27
CA LEU A 626 -32.08 -12.30 1.84
C LEU A 626 -32.69 -11.12 1.07
N SER A 627 -33.35 -10.18 1.76
CA SER A 627 -33.85 -8.93 1.18
C SER A 627 -32.73 -7.89 0.95
N CYS A 628 -31.58 -8.04 1.61
CA CYS A 628 -30.43 -7.14 1.53
C CYS A 628 -29.58 -7.44 0.29
N THR A 629 -30.16 -7.25 -0.89
CA THR A 629 -29.60 -7.64 -2.20
C THR A 629 -28.28 -6.97 -2.60
N LYS A 630 -27.78 -6.02 -1.80
CA LYS A 630 -26.44 -5.41 -1.93
C LYS A 630 -25.33 -6.16 -1.20
N ILE A 631 -25.63 -7.22 -0.43
CA ILE A 631 -24.61 -8.00 0.28
C ILE A 631 -23.60 -8.59 -0.74
N GLN A 632 -22.33 -8.31 -0.49
CA GLN A 632 -21.15 -8.76 -1.23
C GLN A 632 -20.32 -9.76 -0.43
N ALA A 633 -20.32 -9.68 0.90
CA ALA A 633 -19.68 -10.64 1.78
C ALA A 633 -20.64 -11.09 2.90
N LEU A 634 -20.79 -12.41 3.05
CA LEU A 634 -21.55 -13.03 4.14
C LEU A 634 -20.68 -14.09 4.82
N ILE A 635 -20.35 -13.87 6.08
CA ILE A 635 -19.52 -14.77 6.90
C ILE A 635 -20.42 -15.39 7.98
N LEU A 636 -20.52 -16.71 7.95
CA LEU A 636 -21.34 -17.59 8.79
C LEU A 636 -20.49 -18.71 9.43
N TYR A 637 -19.16 -18.57 9.39
CA TYR A 637 -18.19 -19.53 9.95
C TYR A 637 -18.59 -19.93 11.38
N ARG A 638 -18.68 -21.23 11.69
CA ARG A 638 -19.10 -21.74 13.02
C ARG A 638 -20.46 -21.25 13.53
N SER A 639 -21.34 -20.75 12.67
CA SER A 639 -22.74 -20.52 13.03
C SER A 639 -23.56 -21.82 13.01
N SER A 640 -24.79 -21.77 13.51
CA SER A 640 -25.71 -22.92 13.52
C SER A 640 -26.59 -23.01 12.26
N VAL A 641 -26.25 -22.31 11.18
CA VAL A 641 -27.05 -22.25 9.95
C VAL A 641 -27.19 -23.62 9.28
N ARG A 642 -28.43 -24.02 8.98
CA ARG A 642 -28.74 -25.36 8.43
C ARG A 642 -29.09 -25.36 6.95
N SER A 643 -29.67 -24.28 6.45
CA SER A 643 -30.04 -24.13 5.04
C SER A 643 -29.57 -22.78 4.48
N LEU A 644 -29.33 -22.76 3.18
CA LEU A 644 -29.04 -21.57 2.38
C LEU A 644 -30.17 -21.30 1.37
N ASP A 645 -31.39 -21.78 1.64
CA ASP A 645 -32.54 -21.53 0.77
C ASP A 645 -32.77 -20.03 0.56
N GLY A 646 -33.06 -19.64 -0.67
CA GLY A 646 -33.26 -18.23 -1.05
C GLY A 646 -31.99 -17.37 -1.18
N ILE A 647 -30.79 -17.86 -0.82
CA ILE A 647 -29.51 -17.10 -0.94
C ILE A 647 -29.24 -16.56 -2.36
N GLY A 648 -29.82 -17.18 -3.39
CA GLY A 648 -29.80 -16.71 -4.77
C GLY A 648 -30.39 -15.32 -5.01
N ALA A 649 -31.08 -14.73 -4.04
CA ALA A 649 -31.48 -13.31 -4.04
C ALA A 649 -30.26 -12.36 -3.94
N LEU A 650 -29.18 -12.79 -3.30
CA LEU A 650 -27.95 -12.01 -3.09
C LEU A 650 -27.07 -12.01 -4.34
N ARG A 651 -27.56 -11.42 -5.44
CA ARG A 651 -26.89 -11.43 -6.76
C ARG A 651 -25.53 -10.72 -6.78
N GLN A 652 -25.23 -9.88 -5.78
CA GLN A 652 -23.94 -9.20 -5.62
C GLN A 652 -22.95 -9.96 -4.72
N LEU A 653 -23.35 -11.10 -4.14
CA LEU A 653 -22.51 -11.89 -3.23
C LEU A 653 -21.24 -12.36 -3.94
N ARG A 654 -20.07 -11.88 -3.49
CA ARG A 654 -18.73 -12.24 -3.96
C ARG A 654 -18.02 -13.20 -3.02
N ARG A 655 -18.31 -13.13 -1.72
CA ARG A 655 -17.70 -13.99 -0.69
C ARG A 655 -18.77 -14.62 0.19
N LEU A 656 -18.72 -15.94 0.32
CA LEU A 656 -19.50 -16.70 1.28
C LEU A 656 -18.58 -17.60 2.10
N ASP A 657 -18.68 -17.53 3.42
CA ASP A 657 -18.01 -18.47 4.33
C ASP A 657 -19.06 -19.15 5.22
N ILE A 658 -19.20 -20.47 5.09
CA ILE A 658 -20.09 -21.33 5.87
C ILE A 658 -19.30 -22.47 6.51
N ALA A 659 -17.98 -22.35 6.67
CA ALA A 659 -17.19 -23.44 7.22
C ALA A 659 -17.56 -23.75 8.68
N GLU A 660 -17.46 -25.02 9.08
CA GLU A 660 -17.90 -25.52 10.39
C GLU A 660 -19.39 -25.25 10.71
N THR A 661 -20.27 -25.26 9.69
CA THR A 661 -21.74 -25.16 9.85
C THR A 661 -22.44 -26.47 9.49
N PRO A 662 -23.65 -26.75 10.02
CA PRO A 662 -24.42 -27.95 9.69
C PRO A 662 -25.12 -27.91 8.31
N VAL A 663 -24.75 -27.00 7.40
CA VAL A 663 -25.29 -26.96 6.03
C VAL A 663 -24.97 -28.26 5.29
N SER A 664 -25.99 -28.88 4.70
CA SER A 664 -25.87 -30.09 3.88
C SER A 664 -26.03 -29.86 2.37
N SER A 665 -26.57 -28.71 1.94
CA SER A 665 -26.80 -28.41 0.52
C SER A 665 -26.44 -26.98 0.16
N ILE A 666 -25.80 -26.80 -1.00
CA ILE A 666 -25.41 -25.51 -1.57
C ILE A 666 -26.05 -25.26 -2.94
N ARG A 667 -27.05 -26.07 -3.34
CA ARG A 667 -27.75 -25.98 -4.63
C ARG A 667 -28.27 -24.59 -4.97
N SER A 668 -28.69 -23.84 -3.94
CA SER A 668 -29.19 -22.47 -4.05
C SER A 668 -28.13 -21.44 -4.46
N LEU A 669 -26.83 -21.75 -4.36
CA LEU A 669 -25.74 -20.89 -4.84
C LEU A 669 -25.65 -20.78 -6.36
N SER A 670 -26.31 -21.68 -7.11
CA SER A 670 -26.39 -21.65 -8.59
C SER A 670 -26.82 -20.29 -9.17
N ALA A 671 -27.63 -19.52 -8.42
CA ALA A 671 -28.07 -18.18 -8.81
C ALA A 671 -27.08 -17.05 -8.44
N CYS A 672 -26.08 -17.31 -7.59
CA CYS A 672 -25.11 -16.32 -7.10
C CYS A 672 -23.97 -16.06 -8.11
N GLN A 673 -24.31 -15.57 -9.31
CA GLN A 673 -23.41 -15.39 -10.46
C GLN A 673 -22.25 -14.37 -10.28
N SER A 674 -22.13 -13.76 -9.09
CA SER A 674 -21.00 -12.90 -8.71
C SER A 674 -20.03 -13.58 -7.72
N LEU A 675 -20.32 -14.80 -7.26
CA LEU A 675 -19.58 -15.46 -6.17
C LEU A 675 -18.18 -15.86 -6.62
N GLU A 676 -17.16 -15.26 -6.03
CA GLU A 676 -15.73 -15.49 -6.33
C GLU A 676 -15.07 -16.40 -5.29
N ILE A 677 -15.45 -16.28 -4.02
CA ILE A 677 -14.82 -16.97 -2.89
C ILE A 677 -15.89 -17.73 -2.10
N LEU A 678 -15.75 -19.06 -2.03
CA LEU A 678 -16.63 -19.93 -1.27
C LEU A 678 -15.80 -20.80 -0.31
N ASN A 679 -16.14 -20.76 0.97
CA ASN A 679 -15.61 -21.68 1.97
C ASN A 679 -16.76 -22.49 2.62
N LEU A 680 -16.79 -23.79 2.36
CA LEU A 680 -17.71 -24.77 2.93
C LEU A 680 -16.97 -25.90 3.65
N SER A 681 -15.75 -25.64 4.13
CA SER A 681 -14.93 -26.66 4.80
C SER A 681 -15.58 -27.15 6.10
N ASN A 682 -15.50 -28.44 6.40
CA ASN A 682 -16.10 -29.08 7.58
C ASN A 682 -17.62 -28.82 7.69
N THR A 683 -18.33 -29.00 6.58
CA THR A 683 -19.80 -28.95 6.51
C THR A 683 -20.35 -30.34 6.16
N ALA A 684 -21.67 -30.53 6.31
CA ALA A 684 -22.35 -31.78 6.00
C ALA A 684 -22.65 -31.98 4.50
N VAL A 685 -22.01 -31.19 3.61
CA VAL A 685 -22.23 -31.26 2.16
C VAL A 685 -21.60 -32.53 1.58
N ASP A 686 -22.40 -33.27 0.83
CA ASP A 686 -22.04 -34.44 0.04
C ASP A 686 -22.20 -34.18 -1.48
N ASP A 687 -22.10 -35.21 -2.32
CA ASP A 687 -22.23 -35.08 -3.77
C ASP A 687 -23.64 -34.66 -4.24
N ASP A 688 -24.69 -34.90 -3.45
CA ASP A 688 -26.06 -34.44 -3.73
C ASP A 688 -26.20 -32.96 -3.37
N GLY A 689 -25.72 -32.59 -2.18
CA GLY A 689 -25.66 -31.21 -1.69
C GLY A 689 -24.80 -30.27 -2.54
N PHE A 690 -23.74 -30.80 -3.17
CA PHE A 690 -22.80 -30.06 -4.02
C PHE A 690 -23.29 -29.84 -5.47
N GLN A 691 -24.45 -30.38 -5.84
CA GLN A 691 -25.02 -30.19 -7.19
C GLN A 691 -25.27 -28.70 -7.52
N GLY A 692 -25.07 -28.35 -8.79
CA GLY A 692 -25.34 -27.00 -9.31
C GLY A 692 -24.18 -26.01 -9.16
N ILE A 693 -23.13 -26.34 -8.40
CA ILE A 693 -21.97 -25.47 -8.19
C ILE A 693 -21.26 -25.10 -9.51
N GLY A 694 -21.29 -25.99 -10.51
CA GLY A 694 -20.72 -25.73 -11.84
C GLY A 694 -21.39 -24.60 -12.61
N GLN A 695 -22.59 -24.16 -12.21
CA GLN A 695 -23.29 -23.01 -12.79
C GLN A 695 -22.72 -21.67 -12.30
N VAL A 696 -21.93 -21.66 -11.22
CA VAL A 696 -21.35 -20.46 -10.61
C VAL A 696 -19.99 -20.15 -11.25
N GLN A 697 -20.01 -19.74 -12.52
CA GLN A 697 -18.81 -19.60 -13.36
C GLN A 697 -17.79 -18.57 -12.85
N SER A 698 -18.24 -17.64 -11.99
CA SER A 698 -17.44 -16.62 -11.31
C SER A 698 -16.50 -17.14 -10.24
N LEU A 699 -16.63 -18.40 -9.79
CA LEU A 699 -15.82 -18.93 -8.69
C LEU A 699 -14.33 -18.94 -9.03
N ARG A 700 -13.53 -18.42 -8.09
CA ARG A 700 -12.07 -18.31 -8.16
C ARG A 700 -11.38 -19.10 -7.05
N VAL A 701 -11.93 -19.09 -5.84
CA VAL A 701 -11.39 -19.83 -4.69
C VAL A 701 -12.50 -20.66 -4.05
N VAL A 702 -12.29 -21.97 -3.98
CA VAL A 702 -13.19 -22.92 -3.31
C VAL A 702 -12.44 -23.70 -2.24
N SER A 703 -12.85 -23.52 -0.99
CA SER A 703 -12.40 -24.31 0.15
C SER A 703 -13.53 -25.21 0.61
N MET A 704 -13.30 -26.52 0.58
CA MET A 704 -14.32 -27.55 0.82
C MET A 704 -13.77 -28.74 1.59
N SER A 705 -12.71 -28.51 2.36
CA SER A 705 -11.94 -29.56 3.03
C SER A 705 -12.75 -30.21 4.15
N PHE A 706 -12.53 -31.50 4.43
CA PHE A 706 -13.32 -32.25 5.42
C PHE A 706 -14.84 -32.28 5.13
N THR A 707 -15.23 -32.36 3.86
CA THR A 707 -16.62 -32.60 3.43
C THR A 707 -16.80 -34.04 2.91
N ALA A 708 -18.04 -34.47 2.68
CA ALA A 708 -18.34 -35.81 2.18
C ALA A 708 -18.29 -35.94 0.64
N ILE A 709 -17.89 -34.87 -0.06
CA ILE A 709 -17.89 -34.80 -1.54
C ILE A 709 -16.85 -35.76 -2.13
N THR A 710 -17.29 -36.64 -3.04
CA THR A 710 -16.41 -37.52 -3.83
C THR A 710 -16.18 -36.98 -5.25
N GLN A 711 -17.10 -36.19 -5.81
CA GLN A 711 -17.14 -35.77 -7.21
C GLN A 711 -16.83 -34.27 -7.40
N LEU A 712 -15.60 -33.96 -7.85
CA LEU A 712 -15.16 -32.59 -8.15
C LEU A 712 -15.46 -32.13 -9.59
N GLY A 713 -15.89 -33.03 -10.47
CA GLY A 713 -16.05 -32.79 -11.91
C GLY A 713 -16.86 -31.55 -12.31
N GLN A 714 -17.87 -31.18 -11.50
CA GLN A 714 -18.69 -29.98 -11.72
C GLN A 714 -17.89 -28.67 -11.70
N LEU A 715 -16.83 -28.60 -10.87
CA LEU A 715 -15.95 -27.43 -10.78
C LEU A 715 -15.16 -27.19 -12.08
N GLY A 716 -15.06 -28.18 -12.96
CA GLY A 716 -14.52 -28.00 -14.32
C GLY A 716 -15.30 -27.00 -15.19
N GLN A 717 -16.53 -26.65 -14.79
CA GLN A 717 -17.35 -25.63 -15.47
C GLN A 717 -17.06 -24.20 -14.96
N CYS A 718 -16.38 -24.06 -13.81
CA CYS A 718 -15.96 -22.78 -13.24
C CYS A 718 -14.72 -22.27 -13.97
N SER A 719 -14.93 -21.56 -15.10
CA SER A 719 -13.86 -21.09 -16.00
C SER A 719 -12.82 -20.18 -15.33
N HIS A 720 -13.18 -19.53 -14.23
CA HIS A 720 -12.32 -18.63 -13.46
C HIS A 720 -11.66 -19.28 -12.23
N LEU A 721 -11.86 -20.58 -11.98
CA LEU A 721 -11.34 -21.25 -10.79
C LEU A 721 -9.80 -21.22 -10.75
N GLU A 722 -9.23 -20.58 -9.72
CA GLU A 722 -7.79 -20.39 -9.50
C GLU A 722 -7.27 -21.32 -8.38
N GLU A 723 -8.04 -21.51 -7.31
CA GLU A 723 -7.60 -22.29 -6.13
C GLU A 723 -8.70 -23.22 -5.61
N LEU A 724 -8.36 -24.50 -5.41
CA LEU A 724 -9.26 -25.54 -4.89
C LEU A 724 -8.61 -26.29 -3.72
N HIS A 725 -9.27 -26.26 -2.56
CA HIS A 725 -8.84 -26.91 -1.32
C HIS A 725 -9.82 -28.00 -0.90
N ALA A 726 -9.60 -29.22 -1.41
CA ALA A 726 -10.41 -30.41 -1.16
C ALA A 726 -9.62 -31.48 -0.37
N GLN A 727 -8.72 -31.07 0.53
CA GLN A 727 -8.04 -32.03 1.41
C GLN A 727 -9.02 -32.71 2.37
N SER A 728 -8.72 -33.96 2.73
CA SER A 728 -9.54 -34.78 3.63
C SER A 728 -11.00 -34.99 3.16
N CYS A 729 -11.24 -34.89 1.85
CA CYS A 729 -12.51 -35.24 1.22
C CYS A 729 -12.39 -36.65 0.61
N PRO A 730 -13.46 -37.47 0.57
CA PRO A 730 -13.42 -38.85 0.04
C PRO A 730 -13.32 -38.94 -1.49
N VAL A 731 -12.70 -37.96 -2.16
CA VAL A 731 -12.55 -37.86 -3.62
C VAL A 731 -11.88 -39.10 -4.21
N THR A 732 -12.51 -39.69 -5.21
CA THR A 732 -12.05 -40.88 -5.93
C THR A 732 -11.38 -40.51 -7.27
N SER A 733 -10.75 -41.50 -7.93
CA SER A 733 -10.19 -41.31 -9.28
C SER A 733 -11.25 -40.90 -10.32
N GLU A 734 -12.46 -41.45 -10.20
CA GLU A 734 -13.63 -41.06 -11.02
C GLU A 734 -14.11 -39.65 -10.68
N GLY A 735 -14.03 -39.26 -9.40
CA GLY A 735 -14.38 -37.93 -8.92
C GLY A 735 -13.59 -36.77 -9.53
N LEU A 736 -12.42 -37.03 -10.13
CA LEU A 736 -11.67 -36.02 -10.88
C LEU A 736 -12.15 -35.82 -12.32
N VAL A 737 -13.02 -36.68 -12.86
CA VAL A 737 -13.48 -36.59 -14.26
C VAL A 737 -14.25 -35.29 -14.49
N GLY A 738 -13.76 -34.46 -15.41
CA GLY A 738 -14.31 -33.14 -15.73
C GLY A 738 -13.53 -31.99 -15.10
N LEU A 739 -12.83 -32.20 -13.98
CA LEU A 739 -12.02 -31.14 -13.33
C LEU A 739 -10.87 -30.67 -14.23
N GLU A 740 -10.43 -31.50 -15.18
CA GLU A 740 -9.44 -31.12 -16.21
C GLU A 740 -9.85 -29.92 -17.09
N ARG A 741 -11.12 -29.51 -17.04
CA ARG A 741 -11.67 -28.36 -17.76
C ARG A 741 -11.45 -27.01 -17.05
N ALA A 742 -11.05 -27.03 -15.76
CA ALA A 742 -10.73 -25.83 -14.97
C ALA A 742 -9.41 -25.17 -15.43
N CYS A 743 -9.44 -24.55 -16.61
CA CYS A 743 -8.26 -24.07 -17.33
C CYS A 743 -7.50 -22.92 -16.63
N CYS A 744 -8.12 -22.28 -15.63
CA CYS A 744 -7.49 -21.26 -14.80
C CYS A 744 -6.81 -21.79 -13.53
N LEU A 745 -6.97 -23.08 -13.18
CA LEU A 745 -6.56 -23.62 -11.88
C LEU A 745 -5.05 -23.50 -11.66
N VAL A 746 -4.66 -22.78 -10.60
CA VAL A 746 -3.28 -22.48 -10.20
C VAL A 746 -2.84 -23.34 -9.02
N LYS A 747 -3.73 -23.61 -8.06
CA LYS A 747 -3.46 -24.43 -6.88
C LYS A 747 -4.56 -25.47 -6.66
N LEU A 748 -4.16 -26.72 -6.45
CA LEU A 748 -5.05 -27.83 -6.14
C LEU A 748 -4.51 -28.63 -4.95
N ASN A 749 -5.32 -28.77 -3.90
CA ASN A 749 -5.02 -29.63 -2.75
C ASN A 749 -6.01 -30.80 -2.68
N LEU A 750 -5.46 -32.01 -2.82
CA LEU A 750 -6.13 -33.31 -2.78
C LEU A 750 -5.43 -34.26 -1.78
N SER A 751 -4.72 -33.72 -0.77
CA SER A 751 -4.11 -34.57 0.25
C SER A 751 -5.15 -35.24 1.14
N TYR A 752 -4.89 -36.47 1.59
CA TYR A 752 -5.85 -37.27 2.39
C TYR A 752 -7.16 -37.56 1.65
N THR A 753 -7.11 -37.76 0.33
CA THR A 753 -8.25 -38.19 -0.49
C THR A 753 -8.14 -39.68 -0.85
N LYS A 754 -9.24 -40.31 -1.26
CA LYS A 754 -9.31 -41.72 -1.70
C LYS A 754 -8.83 -41.91 -3.15
N LEU A 755 -7.87 -41.10 -3.57
CA LEU A 755 -7.40 -41.02 -4.94
C LEU A 755 -6.37 -42.11 -5.22
N GLN A 756 -6.71 -43.05 -6.11
CA GLN A 756 -5.83 -44.17 -6.49
C GLN A 756 -5.09 -43.90 -7.81
N SER A 757 -5.65 -43.06 -8.66
CA SER A 757 -5.15 -42.72 -9.99
C SER A 757 -5.88 -41.50 -10.54
N GLY A 758 -5.57 -41.08 -11.77
CA GLY A 758 -6.36 -40.08 -12.49
C GLY A 758 -5.91 -38.63 -12.27
N ILE A 759 -4.67 -38.40 -11.86
CA ILE A 759 -4.04 -37.08 -11.92
C ILE A 759 -3.45 -36.74 -13.30
N GLN A 760 -3.22 -37.69 -14.21
CA GLN A 760 -2.70 -37.40 -15.56
C GLN A 760 -3.56 -36.36 -16.32
N ARG A 761 -4.89 -36.46 -16.19
CA ARG A 761 -5.87 -35.52 -16.78
C ARG A 761 -5.66 -34.06 -16.33
N LEU A 762 -5.10 -33.82 -15.14
CA LEU A 762 -4.81 -32.48 -14.63
C LEU A 762 -3.70 -31.76 -15.43
N THR A 763 -2.98 -32.46 -16.31
CA THR A 763 -2.04 -31.83 -17.26
C THR A 763 -2.73 -30.88 -18.26
N ASN A 764 -4.05 -30.98 -18.43
CA ASN A 764 -4.85 -30.01 -19.18
C ASN A 764 -5.01 -28.67 -18.43
N CYS A 765 -4.88 -28.64 -17.10
CA CYS A 765 -4.91 -27.43 -16.29
C CYS A 765 -3.57 -26.68 -16.41
N ARG A 766 -3.28 -26.11 -17.58
CA ARG A 766 -1.95 -25.58 -17.95
C ARG A 766 -1.42 -24.44 -17.06
N LYS A 767 -2.26 -23.82 -16.22
CA LYS A 767 -1.85 -22.81 -15.22
C LYS A 767 -1.47 -23.39 -13.86
N LEU A 768 -1.58 -24.71 -13.65
CA LEU A 768 -1.37 -25.34 -12.36
C LEU A 768 0.10 -25.22 -11.92
N LEU A 769 0.33 -24.51 -10.81
CA LEU A 769 1.65 -24.28 -10.23
C LEU A 769 1.89 -25.09 -8.95
N LYS A 770 0.82 -25.53 -8.27
CA LYS A 770 0.89 -26.34 -7.05
C LYS A 770 -0.17 -27.43 -7.09
N LEU A 771 0.28 -28.68 -6.99
CA LEU A 771 -0.57 -29.86 -6.81
C LEU A 771 -0.12 -30.58 -5.55
N ASN A 772 -1.02 -30.83 -4.60
CA ASN A 772 -0.72 -31.63 -3.42
C ASN A 772 -1.59 -32.90 -3.39
N VAL A 773 -0.93 -34.05 -3.47
CA VAL A 773 -1.49 -35.41 -3.48
C VAL A 773 -0.77 -36.31 -2.46
N LYS A 774 -0.24 -35.72 -1.37
CA LYS A 774 0.26 -36.47 -0.22
C LYS A 774 -0.86 -37.26 0.46
N PHE A 775 -0.55 -38.42 1.02
CA PHE A 775 -1.52 -39.29 1.69
C PHE A 775 -2.68 -39.66 0.76
N THR A 776 -2.33 -40.09 -0.45
CA THR A 776 -3.22 -40.69 -1.45
C THR A 776 -2.56 -41.97 -1.96
N GLU A 777 -3.29 -42.84 -2.66
CA GLU A 777 -2.72 -44.09 -3.20
C GLU A 777 -2.02 -43.89 -4.57
N VAL A 778 -2.26 -42.74 -5.24
CA VAL A 778 -1.69 -42.36 -6.57
C VAL A 778 -0.25 -42.86 -6.80
N PRO A 779 0.02 -43.61 -7.87
CA PRO A 779 1.33 -44.22 -8.08
C PRO A 779 2.38 -43.21 -8.60
N TYR A 780 3.66 -43.56 -8.44
CA TYR A 780 4.77 -42.64 -8.71
C TYR A 780 4.98 -42.33 -10.19
N ASP A 781 4.70 -43.28 -11.07
CA ASP A 781 4.71 -43.10 -12.53
C ASP A 781 3.72 -42.00 -12.94
N GLU A 782 2.55 -41.92 -12.29
CA GLU A 782 1.57 -40.88 -12.54
C GLU A 782 2.04 -39.50 -12.05
N VAL A 783 2.66 -39.45 -10.87
CA VAL A 783 3.32 -38.24 -10.35
C VAL A 783 4.45 -37.78 -11.29
N ALA A 784 5.23 -38.72 -11.83
CA ALA A 784 6.29 -38.45 -12.78
C ALA A 784 5.73 -37.95 -14.13
N TYR A 785 4.62 -38.53 -14.60
CA TYR A 785 3.89 -38.08 -15.77
C TYR A 785 3.45 -36.62 -15.63
N VAL A 786 2.81 -36.25 -14.52
CA VAL A 786 2.37 -34.85 -14.30
C VAL A 786 3.57 -33.90 -14.22
N LYS A 787 4.65 -34.25 -13.51
CA LYS A 787 5.88 -33.44 -13.47
C LYS A 787 6.52 -33.24 -14.85
N ARG A 788 6.45 -34.24 -15.73
CA ARG A 788 7.00 -34.18 -17.10
C ARG A 788 6.19 -33.27 -18.02
N HIS A 789 4.86 -33.27 -17.89
CA HIS A 789 3.96 -32.51 -18.76
C HIS A 789 3.59 -31.11 -18.21
N LEU A 790 3.75 -30.88 -16.91
CA LEU A 790 3.64 -29.57 -16.25
C LEU A 790 4.95 -29.22 -15.50
N PRO A 791 6.04 -28.87 -16.20
CA PRO A 791 7.35 -28.62 -15.57
C PRO A 791 7.37 -27.42 -14.61
N GLY A 792 6.40 -26.51 -14.70
CA GLY A 792 6.21 -25.41 -13.72
C GLY A 792 5.41 -25.80 -12.47
N CYS A 793 4.80 -26.99 -12.43
CA CYS A 793 3.95 -27.43 -11.32
C CYS A 793 4.75 -28.12 -10.22
N ARG A 794 4.73 -27.56 -9.01
CA ARG A 794 5.27 -28.23 -7.82
C ARG A 794 4.29 -29.29 -7.32
N VAL A 795 4.56 -30.56 -7.66
CA VAL A 795 3.78 -31.71 -7.19
C VAL A 795 4.29 -32.22 -5.83
N MET A 796 3.57 -31.89 -4.76
CA MET A 796 3.75 -32.44 -3.41
C MET A 796 3.09 -33.82 -3.33
N ASN A 797 3.85 -34.85 -2.99
CA ASN A 797 3.42 -36.24 -2.95
C ASN A 797 4.31 -37.02 -1.95
N ASP A 798 3.91 -38.25 -1.64
CA ASP A 798 4.68 -39.23 -0.86
C ASP A 798 4.92 -40.55 -1.62
N ALA A 799 4.51 -40.65 -2.89
CA ALA A 799 4.54 -41.90 -3.67
C ALA A 799 5.94 -42.53 -3.72
N ALA A 800 6.99 -41.72 -3.89
CA ALA A 800 8.37 -42.19 -3.83
C ALA A 800 8.78 -42.76 -2.45
N GLN A 801 8.22 -42.21 -1.36
CA GLN A 801 8.46 -42.68 0.00
C GLN A 801 7.66 -43.95 0.30
N ARG A 802 6.44 -44.08 -0.24
CA ARG A 802 5.65 -45.31 -0.18
C ARG A 802 6.34 -46.46 -0.91
N MET A 803 6.79 -46.24 -2.15
CA MET A 803 7.57 -47.22 -2.92
C MET A 803 8.87 -47.63 -2.20
N ALA A 804 9.63 -46.67 -1.67
CA ALA A 804 10.91 -46.97 -1.03
C ALA A 804 10.81 -47.69 0.33
N LYS A 805 9.61 -47.74 0.92
CA LYS A 805 9.37 -48.37 2.24
C LYS A 805 8.40 -49.56 2.19
N ASP A 806 7.86 -49.87 1.01
CA ASP A 806 6.79 -50.85 0.81
C ASP A 806 5.56 -50.60 1.71
N VAL A 807 5.21 -49.32 1.90
CA VAL A 807 4.13 -48.89 2.81
C VAL A 807 2.85 -48.61 2.04
N THR A 808 1.84 -49.46 2.27
CA THR A 808 0.42 -49.12 2.06
C THR A 808 -0.07 -48.19 3.16
N LEU A 809 -0.91 -47.22 2.79
CA LEU A 809 -1.57 -46.35 3.76
C LEU A 809 -2.68 -47.15 4.48
N LEU A 810 -2.80 -46.97 5.80
CA LEU A 810 -3.95 -47.48 6.55
C LEU A 810 -5.21 -46.72 6.09
N LYS A 811 -6.28 -47.47 5.81
CA LYS A 811 -7.54 -46.98 5.23
C LYS A 811 -8.45 -46.30 6.25
#